data_AF-A0A537FV03-F1
#
_entry.id   AF-A0A537FV03-F1
#
_cell.length_a   1.000
_cell.length_b   1.000
_cell.length_c   1.000
_cell.angle_alpha   90.00
_cell.angle_beta   90.00
_cell.angle_gamma   90.00
#
_symmetry.space_group_name_H-M   'P 1'
#
loop_
_entity.id
_entity.type
_entity.pdbx_description
1 polymer ?
#
loop_
_entity_poly.entity_id
_entity_poly.type
_entity_poly.pdbx_seq_one_letter_code
_entity_poly.pdbx_strand_id
1 'polypeptide(L)'
;TTPEVISVAATFHPTARMYLVQTPSVAPVGAVWQSWSAAPSLVSGPLVYDTTSASTRRGCVNAAGTSPWTGTPFLGRILLIDRGVCAVSMKVANAGAAGAIAAIVANNAAQSPCDLPPTFSFGGGTQTIAGYTITLDDGNSLKASALGQTATINPANTISLVGNMAAFSSRGPSYSYNSIKPDIGAVGTDIISAEAGTATGRTPFAGTSASAPVVTGTAALLVDAFPTRTPSEIKQMLMNTADTNIGLNPAKCPGVGAPISRIGSGEVRVDRAVNTKTTAWDNAAPIAVSLSFGYQALTSSAQFVKTVAVHNYGSTTRTYSIAPTFRYPADAAGGAVTISAPSTVKVAAGATATFKVKLAVDVTKLPVWNLNGGSRGGDGYRLDGFEFDGYINISDNTDNVHLAWQILPHRAAAVTTSTDALTLSGGTGAVQLTNPSSLNGRVELFSLTGSSGRMSQSMLPQPGDNFAVIDLRSVGVRSATVVISGQPQPAVQFAVTTFGIRSHPNYPAEFDILIDTNHDGTDDFAMFNLENGGFATTGQNVVAAGALPSGPFMVRFFTDADLDSGNVILTALLSDLGLTPSTQFRFSVLAVDNYFTGAVTDAIVGMTYTLNTPRYVGSGIPTTGVPAGGSSTLTINSVAGGAAASPSQSGLLLWYRDALPDHEKDSILVTGG
;
A
#
# COMPACT_ATOMS: atom_id res chain seq x y z
N THR A 1 -7.89 -8.73 -3.83
CA THR A 1 -8.28 -10.16 -3.91
C THR A 1 -9.59 -10.38 -3.18
N THR A 2 -10.49 -11.19 -3.73
CA THR A 2 -11.79 -11.49 -3.12
C THR A 2 -11.64 -12.49 -1.96
N PRO A 3 -12.65 -12.63 -1.07
CA PRO A 3 -12.59 -13.58 0.05
C PRO A 3 -12.43 -15.04 -0.37
N GLU A 4 -12.96 -15.43 -1.52
CA GLU A 4 -12.99 -16.81 -2.03
C GLU A 4 -11.60 -17.34 -2.40
N VAL A 5 -10.69 -16.45 -2.79
CA VAL A 5 -9.33 -16.81 -3.20
C VAL A 5 -8.40 -16.86 -1.98
N ILE A 6 -7.70 -17.98 -1.79
CA ILE A 6 -6.60 -18.07 -0.84
C ILE A 6 -5.39 -17.34 -1.44
N SER A 7 -5.08 -16.19 -0.90
CA SER A 7 -3.86 -15.44 -1.19
C SER A 7 -2.75 -15.85 -0.22
N VAL A 8 -1.52 -15.90 -0.73
CA VAL A 8 -0.40 -16.48 0.00
C VAL A 8 0.73 -15.49 0.22
N ALA A 9 1.26 -15.50 1.44
CA ALA A 9 2.51 -14.84 1.79
C ALA A 9 3.71 -15.76 1.54
N ALA A 10 4.90 -15.16 1.39
CA ALA A 10 6.15 -15.91 1.27
C ALA A 10 7.01 -15.79 2.53
N THR A 11 7.45 -16.95 3.03
CA THR A 11 8.44 -17.07 4.12
C THR A 11 9.72 -17.73 3.61
N PHE A 12 10.76 -17.70 4.45
CA PHE A 12 12.04 -18.30 4.13
C PHE A 12 12.04 -19.83 4.21
N HIS A 13 12.63 -20.50 3.22
CA HIS A 13 12.80 -21.95 3.19
C HIS A 13 13.73 -22.44 4.32
N PRO A 14 13.58 -23.68 4.82
CA PRO A 14 14.40 -24.22 5.93
C PRO A 14 15.92 -24.14 5.76
N THR A 15 16.41 -24.05 4.53
CA THR A 15 17.84 -23.93 4.21
C THR A 15 18.33 -22.49 4.10
N ALA A 16 17.42 -21.51 4.13
CA ALA A 16 17.76 -20.11 3.91
C ALA A 16 18.57 -19.54 5.09
N ARG A 17 19.61 -18.80 4.72
CA ARG A 17 20.57 -18.21 5.65
C ARG A 17 20.82 -16.76 5.30
N MET A 18 20.99 -15.95 6.33
CA MET A 18 21.56 -14.62 6.22
C MET A 18 23.06 -14.72 6.49
N TYR A 19 23.84 -14.25 5.53
CA TYR A 19 25.29 -14.17 5.58
C TYR A 19 25.70 -12.80 6.11
N LEU A 20 26.82 -12.74 6.82
CA LEU A 20 27.31 -11.48 7.39
C LEU A 20 28.47 -10.94 6.55
N VAL A 21 28.30 -9.72 6.03
CA VAL A 21 29.39 -8.95 5.42
C VAL A 21 30.09 -8.20 6.54
N GLN A 22 31.29 -8.64 6.87
CA GLN A 22 32.10 -8.06 7.95
C GLN A 22 33.13 -7.08 7.38
N THR A 23 33.19 -5.88 7.94
CA THR A 23 34.18 -4.85 7.61
C THR A 23 34.73 -4.24 8.90
N PRO A 24 35.93 -3.61 8.90
CA PRO A 24 36.49 -3.00 10.09
C PRO A 24 35.68 -1.81 10.65
N SER A 25 35.05 -1.01 9.79
CA SER A 25 34.42 0.27 10.16
C SER A 25 32.90 0.27 10.21
N VAL A 26 32.23 -0.76 9.67
CA VAL A 26 30.76 -0.89 9.65
C VAL A 26 30.38 -2.18 10.36
N ALA A 27 29.39 -2.09 11.26
CA ALA A 27 28.82 -3.25 11.93
C ALA A 27 28.40 -4.33 10.90
N PRO A 28 28.45 -5.63 11.26
CA PRO A 28 28.14 -6.70 10.31
C PRO A 28 26.81 -6.49 9.59
N VAL A 29 26.86 -6.41 8.26
CA VAL A 29 25.68 -6.22 7.41
C VAL A 29 25.09 -7.59 7.07
N GLY A 30 23.79 -7.75 7.30
CA GLY A 30 23.05 -8.94 6.91
C GLY A 30 22.78 -8.97 5.40
N ALA A 31 23.21 -10.04 4.74
CA ALA A 31 23.10 -10.23 3.29
C ALA A 31 22.41 -11.55 2.95
N VAL A 32 21.48 -11.52 1.99
CA VAL A 32 20.75 -12.72 1.55
C VAL A 32 21.38 -13.24 0.27
N TRP A 33 21.88 -14.47 0.32
CA TRP A 33 22.44 -15.15 -0.84
C TRP A 33 21.34 -15.45 -1.87
N GLN A 34 21.66 -15.29 -3.15
CA GLN A 34 20.78 -15.62 -4.25
C GLN A 34 21.07 -17.04 -4.73
N SER A 35 20.15 -17.97 -4.50
CA SER A 35 20.36 -19.42 -4.70
C SER A 35 20.68 -19.85 -6.14
N TRP A 36 20.33 -19.04 -7.14
CA TRP A 36 20.73 -19.27 -8.54
C TRP A 36 22.18 -18.89 -8.84
N SER A 37 22.89 -18.24 -7.90
CA SER A 37 24.32 -17.89 -8.04
C SER A 37 25.24 -19.00 -7.53
N ALA A 38 26.56 -18.84 -7.65
CA ALA A 38 27.48 -19.87 -7.15
C ALA A 38 27.33 -20.05 -5.62
N ALA A 39 27.62 -21.27 -5.15
CA ALA A 39 27.53 -21.60 -3.74
C ALA A 39 28.44 -20.70 -2.88
N PRO A 40 27.99 -20.23 -1.71
CA PRO A 40 28.79 -19.43 -0.80
C PRO A 40 30.06 -20.15 -0.37
N SER A 41 31.18 -19.45 -0.45
CA SER A 41 32.48 -19.89 0.07
C SER A 41 33.09 -18.76 0.91
N LEU A 42 34.11 -19.07 1.71
CA LEU A 42 34.84 -18.03 2.44
C LEU A 42 35.55 -17.12 1.43
N VAL A 43 35.14 -15.85 1.40
CA VAL A 43 35.77 -14.81 0.58
C VAL A 43 36.23 -13.66 1.47
N SER A 44 37.42 -13.14 1.18
CA SER A 44 37.98 -11.97 1.86
C SER A 44 38.77 -11.15 0.85
N GLY A 45 38.46 -9.86 0.73
CA GLY A 45 39.12 -8.96 -0.21
C GLY A 45 38.61 -7.53 -0.09
N PRO A 46 39.25 -6.57 -0.79
CA PRO A 46 38.82 -5.18 -0.75
C PRO A 46 37.38 -5.02 -1.26
N LEU A 47 36.54 -4.32 -0.51
CA LEU A 47 35.20 -3.90 -0.93
C LEU A 47 35.31 -2.72 -1.87
N VAL A 48 34.77 -2.82 -3.08
CA VAL A 48 34.84 -1.75 -4.08
C VAL A 48 33.49 -1.43 -4.67
N TYR A 49 33.35 -0.17 -5.12
CA TYR A 49 32.15 0.36 -5.75
C TYR A 49 32.57 1.28 -6.89
N ASP A 50 32.08 1.02 -8.11
CA ASP A 50 32.46 1.77 -9.30
C ASP A 50 31.54 2.97 -9.51
N THR A 51 32.09 4.18 -9.37
CA THR A 51 31.35 5.43 -9.49
C THR A 51 31.43 6.08 -10.87
N THR A 52 32.14 5.47 -11.84
CA THR A 52 32.49 6.06 -13.14
C THR A 52 31.26 6.49 -13.93
N SER A 53 30.21 5.67 -13.94
CA SER A 53 28.95 6.00 -14.62
C SER A 53 27.76 5.33 -13.94
N ALA A 54 26.54 5.70 -14.36
CA ALA A 54 25.34 5.01 -13.89
C ALA A 54 25.26 3.54 -14.38
N SER A 55 25.92 3.18 -15.48
CA SER A 55 25.95 1.80 -15.96
C SER A 55 26.90 0.95 -15.12
N THR A 56 28.08 1.48 -14.76
CA THR A 56 29.03 0.77 -13.90
C THR A 56 28.52 0.65 -12.47
N ARG A 57 27.95 1.71 -11.88
CA ARG A 57 27.29 1.63 -10.56
C ARG A 57 26.26 0.51 -10.47
N ARG A 58 25.49 0.32 -11.55
CA ARG A 58 24.43 -0.69 -11.63
C ARG A 58 24.91 -2.04 -12.16
N GLY A 59 26.14 -2.20 -12.65
CA GLY A 59 26.58 -3.44 -13.28
C GLY A 59 25.71 -3.91 -14.45
N CYS A 60 24.98 -3.00 -15.09
CA CYS A 60 24.10 -3.31 -16.23
C CYS A 60 24.87 -3.16 -17.54
N VAL A 61 24.47 -3.95 -18.55
CA VAL A 61 25.02 -3.80 -19.91
C VAL A 61 24.93 -2.35 -20.39
N ASN A 62 25.93 -1.91 -21.15
CA ASN A 62 25.84 -0.64 -21.86
C ASN A 62 24.84 -0.75 -23.04
N ALA A 63 24.55 0.35 -23.72
CA ALA A 63 23.62 0.37 -24.87
C ALA A 63 24.04 -0.57 -26.03
N ALA A 64 25.31 -1.00 -26.07
CA ALA A 64 25.83 -1.95 -27.05
C ALA A 64 25.74 -3.42 -26.58
N GLY A 65 25.06 -3.71 -25.45
CA GLY A 65 24.83 -5.07 -24.96
C GLY A 65 26.04 -5.73 -24.30
N THR A 66 27.14 -5.00 -24.06
CA THR A 66 28.35 -5.53 -23.42
C THR A 66 28.40 -5.18 -21.93
N SER A 67 29.05 -6.03 -21.12
CA SER A 67 29.32 -5.75 -19.70
C SER A 67 29.85 -4.32 -19.53
N PRO A 68 29.41 -3.57 -18.50
CA PRO A 68 29.91 -2.22 -18.28
C PRO A 68 31.38 -2.20 -17.85
N TRP A 69 31.95 -3.36 -17.50
CA TRP A 69 33.34 -3.55 -17.12
C TRP A 69 34.05 -4.43 -18.15
N THR A 70 35.19 -3.95 -18.65
CA THR A 70 36.03 -4.64 -19.64
C THR A 70 37.22 -5.31 -18.97
N GLY A 71 37.57 -6.53 -19.39
CA GLY A 71 38.66 -7.31 -18.79
C GLY A 71 38.35 -7.77 -17.37
N THR A 72 39.35 -7.84 -16.49
CA THR A 72 39.21 -8.29 -15.09
C THR A 72 39.61 -7.21 -14.07
N PRO A 73 39.02 -6.01 -14.10
CA PRO A 73 39.43 -4.87 -13.28
C PRO A 73 39.21 -5.09 -11.77
N PHE A 74 38.40 -6.08 -11.39
CA PHE A 74 38.06 -6.39 -10.00
C PHE A 74 38.63 -7.71 -9.51
N LEU A 75 39.71 -8.21 -10.15
CA LEU A 75 40.40 -9.43 -9.73
C LEU A 75 40.68 -9.43 -8.21
N GLY A 76 40.13 -10.41 -7.50
CA GLY A 76 40.33 -10.58 -6.05
C GLY A 76 39.51 -9.63 -5.15
N ARG A 77 38.55 -8.89 -5.71
CA ARG A 77 37.76 -7.88 -4.97
C ARG A 77 36.31 -8.30 -4.77
N ILE A 78 35.67 -7.78 -3.73
CA ILE A 78 34.23 -7.92 -3.50
C ILE A 78 33.55 -6.66 -4.04
N LEU A 79 32.61 -6.83 -4.97
CA LEU A 79 31.98 -5.71 -5.66
C LEU A 79 30.62 -5.37 -5.04
N LEU A 80 30.46 -4.12 -4.58
CA LEU A 80 29.18 -3.54 -4.22
C LEU A 80 28.53 -2.93 -5.48
N ILE A 81 27.24 -3.19 -5.69
CA ILE A 81 26.51 -2.83 -6.92
C ILE A 81 25.12 -2.29 -6.57
N ASP A 82 24.65 -1.27 -7.29
CA ASP A 82 23.27 -0.79 -7.18
C ASP A 82 22.28 -1.70 -7.92
N ARG A 83 21.14 -2.01 -7.27
CA ARG A 83 20.08 -2.81 -7.89
C ARG A 83 19.56 -2.22 -9.20
N GLY A 84 19.15 -0.95 -9.27
CA GLY A 84 18.75 -0.33 -10.54
C GLY A 84 17.72 -1.13 -11.37
N VAL A 85 17.91 -1.20 -12.70
CA VAL A 85 16.88 -1.63 -13.68
C VAL A 85 17.07 -3.01 -14.30
N CYS A 86 18.30 -3.52 -14.40
CA CYS A 86 18.56 -4.85 -14.96
C CYS A 86 18.46 -5.95 -13.89
N ALA A 87 18.22 -7.19 -14.33
CA ALA A 87 18.15 -8.34 -13.45
C ALA A 87 19.38 -8.48 -12.54
N VAL A 88 19.17 -8.86 -11.28
CA VAL A 88 20.25 -9.02 -10.30
C VAL A 88 21.26 -10.08 -10.74
N SER A 89 20.82 -11.16 -11.39
CA SER A 89 21.70 -12.21 -11.91
C SER A 89 22.67 -11.76 -12.99
N MET A 90 22.27 -10.80 -13.84
CA MET A 90 23.16 -10.22 -14.83
C MET A 90 24.28 -9.41 -14.19
N LYS A 91 24.00 -8.72 -13.07
CA LYS A 91 25.01 -7.96 -12.33
C LYS A 91 26.06 -8.88 -11.72
N VAL A 92 25.61 -9.97 -11.10
CA VAL A 92 26.49 -10.97 -10.48
C VAL A 92 27.35 -11.64 -11.54
N ALA A 93 26.77 -12.01 -12.69
CA ALA A 93 27.51 -12.55 -13.83
C ALA A 93 28.57 -11.56 -14.37
N ASN A 94 28.20 -10.30 -14.57
CA ASN A 94 29.11 -9.26 -15.05
C ASN A 94 30.25 -9.00 -14.05
N ALA A 95 29.96 -9.01 -12.74
CA ALA A 95 30.96 -8.87 -11.70
C ALA A 95 31.97 -10.04 -11.72
N GLY A 96 31.48 -11.28 -11.86
CA GLY A 96 32.31 -12.47 -12.00
C GLY A 96 33.19 -12.43 -13.25
N ALA A 97 32.63 -12.03 -14.40
CA ALA A 97 33.39 -11.83 -15.63
C ALA A 97 34.48 -10.75 -15.48
N ALA A 98 34.25 -9.74 -14.64
CA ALA A 98 35.21 -8.70 -14.29
C ALA A 98 36.23 -9.12 -13.21
N GLY A 99 36.24 -10.39 -12.79
CA GLY A 99 37.20 -10.97 -11.85
C GLY A 99 36.88 -10.79 -10.37
N ALA A 100 35.72 -10.20 -10.03
CA ALA A 100 35.29 -10.12 -8.63
C ALA A 100 35.16 -11.52 -8.03
N ILE A 101 35.35 -11.65 -6.71
CA ILE A 101 35.23 -12.93 -5.99
C ILE A 101 33.85 -13.11 -5.32
N ALA A 102 33.10 -12.01 -5.16
CA ALA A 102 31.71 -11.99 -4.75
C ALA A 102 31.05 -10.68 -5.18
N ALA A 103 29.72 -10.69 -5.33
CA ALA A 103 28.92 -9.52 -5.65
C ALA A 103 27.88 -9.26 -4.57
N ILE A 104 27.81 -8.02 -4.08
CA ILE A 104 26.82 -7.55 -3.11
C ILE A 104 25.96 -6.50 -3.81
N VAL A 105 24.67 -6.76 -3.95
CA VAL A 105 23.72 -5.86 -4.62
C VAL A 105 22.88 -5.13 -3.58
N ALA A 106 23.11 -3.83 -3.46
CA ALA A 106 22.33 -2.94 -2.61
C ALA A 106 20.97 -2.64 -3.25
N ASN A 107 19.89 -2.84 -2.50
CA ASN A 107 18.54 -2.48 -2.93
C ASN A 107 18.44 -0.97 -3.20
N ASN A 108 17.44 -0.56 -3.98
CA ASN A 108 17.22 0.83 -4.41
C ASN A 108 15.90 1.44 -3.89
N ALA A 109 15.17 0.71 -3.05
CA ALA A 109 13.96 1.18 -2.37
C ALA A 109 14.21 1.18 -0.86
N ALA A 110 13.64 2.19 -0.18
CA ALA A 110 13.61 2.22 1.27
C ALA A 110 12.82 1.01 1.81
N GLN A 111 13.23 0.50 2.96
CA GLN A 111 12.63 -0.67 3.59
C GLN A 111 12.35 -0.36 5.06
N SER A 112 11.46 -1.14 5.69
CA SER A 112 11.27 -1.06 7.14
C SER A 112 12.58 -1.40 7.85
N PRO A 113 12.90 -0.81 9.01
CA PRO A 113 14.08 -1.18 9.80
C PRO A 113 14.19 -2.69 10.10
N CYS A 114 13.05 -3.38 10.19
CA CYS A 114 12.98 -4.82 10.44
C CYS A 114 12.83 -5.67 9.17
N ASP A 115 12.86 -5.10 7.95
CA ASP A 115 12.82 -5.91 6.74
C ASP A 115 14.17 -6.57 6.46
N LEU A 116 14.11 -7.76 5.85
CA LEU A 116 15.27 -8.44 5.32
C LEU A 116 15.61 -7.94 3.91
N PRO A 117 16.84 -8.19 3.41
CA PRO A 117 17.15 -7.98 2.01
C PRO A 117 16.23 -8.80 1.08
N PRO A 118 15.80 -8.25 -0.08
CA PRO A 118 14.96 -8.98 -1.02
C PRO A 118 15.73 -10.06 -1.78
N THR A 119 15.04 -11.16 -2.14
CA THR A 119 15.52 -12.14 -3.12
C THR A 119 14.92 -11.86 -4.49
N PHE A 120 15.61 -12.27 -5.55
CA PHE A 120 15.19 -12.04 -6.93
C PHE A 120 15.22 -13.33 -7.74
N SER A 121 14.37 -13.41 -8.77
CA SER A 121 14.42 -14.49 -9.76
C SER A 121 15.66 -14.39 -10.65
N PHE A 122 16.08 -15.52 -11.20
CA PHE A 122 17.13 -15.58 -12.21
C PHE A 122 16.65 -14.91 -13.51
N GLY A 123 17.42 -13.96 -14.02
CA GLY A 123 17.14 -13.21 -15.25
C GLY A 123 18.21 -13.35 -16.32
N GLY A 124 19.05 -14.39 -16.25
CA GLY A 124 20.12 -14.66 -17.21
C GLY A 124 21.55 -14.43 -16.67
N GLY A 125 22.52 -14.71 -17.53
CA GLY A 125 23.96 -14.59 -17.26
C GLY A 125 24.58 -15.86 -16.65
N THR A 126 25.86 -16.08 -16.91
CA THR A 126 26.62 -17.22 -16.36
C THR A 126 27.15 -16.89 -14.97
N GLN A 127 26.73 -17.64 -13.96
CA GLN A 127 27.09 -17.38 -12.57
C GLN A 127 28.39 -18.11 -12.21
N THR A 128 29.46 -17.35 -11.96
CA THR A 128 30.77 -17.89 -11.56
C THR A 128 31.14 -17.56 -10.12
N ILE A 129 30.37 -16.68 -9.46
CA ILE A 129 30.60 -16.21 -8.10
C ILE A 129 29.30 -16.17 -7.29
N ALA A 130 29.43 -16.10 -5.97
CA ALA A 130 28.29 -15.93 -5.08
C ALA A 130 27.76 -14.50 -5.16
N GLY A 131 26.44 -14.37 -5.31
CA GLY A 131 25.70 -13.12 -5.33
C GLY A 131 24.87 -12.95 -4.06
N TYR A 132 24.92 -11.77 -3.47
CA TYR A 132 24.16 -11.41 -2.28
C TYR A 132 23.36 -10.14 -2.51
N THR A 133 22.26 -9.99 -1.78
CA THR A 133 21.51 -8.74 -1.70
C THR A 133 21.55 -8.19 -0.29
N ILE A 134 21.54 -6.86 -0.17
CA ILE A 134 21.46 -6.13 1.10
C ILE A 134 20.40 -5.03 1.01
N THR A 135 20.00 -4.48 2.15
CA THR A 135 19.07 -3.35 2.19
C THR A 135 19.70 -2.08 1.60
N LEU A 136 18.88 -1.10 1.22
CA LEU A 136 19.36 0.20 0.76
C LEU A 136 20.21 0.89 1.85
N ASP A 137 19.75 0.86 3.10
CA ASP A 137 20.43 1.50 4.24
C ASP A 137 21.80 0.87 4.53
N ASP A 138 21.88 -0.47 4.49
CA ASP A 138 23.15 -1.17 4.66
C ASP A 138 24.09 -0.87 3.48
N GLY A 139 23.57 -0.81 2.25
CA GLY A 139 24.34 -0.44 1.07
C GLY A 139 24.89 0.99 1.14
N ASN A 140 24.11 1.95 1.62
CA ASN A 140 24.55 3.32 1.84
C ASN A 140 25.62 3.39 2.93
N SER A 141 25.46 2.64 4.02
CA SER A 141 26.44 2.57 5.11
C SER A 141 27.79 2.02 4.63
N LEU A 142 27.78 0.96 3.81
CA LEU A 142 28.99 0.40 3.22
C LEU A 142 29.69 1.39 2.26
N LYS A 143 28.92 2.10 1.41
CA LYS A 143 29.47 3.11 0.49
C LYS A 143 30.11 4.28 1.24
N ALA A 144 29.50 4.72 2.34
CA ALA A 144 29.98 5.84 3.12
C ALA A 144 31.29 5.52 3.85
N SER A 145 31.42 4.30 4.38
CA SER A 145 32.41 4.04 5.43
C SER A 145 33.31 2.82 5.22
N ALA A 146 33.03 1.92 4.27
CA ALA A 146 33.75 0.64 4.13
C ALA A 146 34.48 0.43 2.79
N LEU A 147 34.32 1.33 1.82
CA LEU A 147 34.98 1.20 0.52
C LEU A 147 36.51 1.20 0.66
N GLY A 148 37.18 0.31 -0.06
CA GLY A 148 38.63 0.10 -0.02
C GLY A 148 39.12 -0.80 1.13
N GLN A 149 38.29 -1.06 2.14
CA GLN A 149 38.64 -1.93 3.26
C GLN A 149 38.40 -3.40 2.93
N THR A 150 39.06 -4.29 3.67
CA THR A 150 38.81 -5.73 3.56
C THR A 150 37.41 -6.06 4.06
N ALA A 151 36.55 -6.55 3.17
CA ALA A 151 35.29 -7.19 3.52
C ALA A 151 35.49 -8.71 3.56
N THR A 152 34.85 -9.37 4.51
CA THR A 152 34.86 -10.84 4.63
C THR A 152 33.43 -11.37 4.70
N ILE A 153 33.14 -12.42 3.94
CA ILE A 153 31.89 -13.19 4.01
C ILE A 153 32.27 -14.63 4.30
N ASN A 154 31.84 -15.14 5.46
CA ASN A 154 32.17 -16.49 5.90
C ASN A 154 30.88 -17.33 6.01
N PRO A 155 30.69 -18.40 5.21
CA PRO A 155 29.52 -19.26 5.29
C PRO A 155 29.39 -20.01 6.63
N ALA A 156 30.46 -20.09 7.43
CA ALA A 156 30.40 -20.60 8.79
C ALA A 156 29.74 -19.62 9.78
N ASN A 157 29.62 -18.33 9.43
CA ASN A 157 29.00 -17.30 10.25
C ASN A 157 27.69 -16.83 9.59
N THR A 158 26.60 -17.54 9.88
CA THR A 158 25.27 -17.27 9.32
C THR A 158 24.20 -17.27 10.39
N ILE A 159 23.10 -16.58 10.07
CA ILE A 159 21.88 -16.57 10.89
C ILE A 159 20.79 -17.30 10.11
N SER A 160 20.08 -18.20 10.78
CA SER A 160 18.93 -18.91 10.19
C SER A 160 17.83 -17.91 9.84
N LEU A 161 17.29 -17.99 8.64
CA LEU A 161 16.12 -17.17 8.24
C LEU A 161 14.79 -17.91 8.42
N VAL A 162 14.83 -19.18 8.82
CA VAL A 162 13.63 -20.01 9.04
C VAL A 162 12.65 -19.31 9.99
N GLY A 163 11.36 -19.35 9.64
CA GLY A 163 10.31 -18.70 10.42
C GLY A 163 10.32 -17.17 10.29
N ASN A 164 10.83 -16.61 9.17
CA ASN A 164 10.76 -15.17 8.90
C ASN A 164 10.16 -14.89 7.52
N MET A 165 9.56 -13.72 7.39
CA MET A 165 8.98 -13.22 6.14
C MET A 165 10.04 -12.96 5.07
N ALA A 166 9.74 -13.35 3.83
CA ALA A 166 10.51 -12.90 2.68
C ALA A 166 10.10 -11.46 2.34
N ALA A 167 11.09 -10.58 2.14
CA ALA A 167 10.84 -9.14 2.02
C ALA A 167 10.03 -8.73 0.78
N PHE A 168 10.06 -9.53 -0.30
CA PHE A 168 9.25 -9.28 -1.50
C PHE A 168 7.77 -9.64 -1.32
N SER A 169 7.40 -10.34 -0.24
CA SER A 169 6.02 -10.77 -0.02
C SER A 169 5.11 -9.55 0.10
N SER A 170 4.10 -9.47 -0.76
CA SER A 170 3.10 -8.41 -0.72
C SER A 170 2.42 -8.35 0.64
N ARG A 171 2.03 -7.13 1.02
CA ARG A 171 1.28 -6.83 2.24
C ARG A 171 -0.13 -6.39 1.85
N GLY A 172 -1.12 -6.75 2.65
CA GLY A 172 -2.43 -6.13 2.60
C GLY A 172 -2.51 -4.82 3.39
N PRO A 173 -3.72 -4.42 3.82
CA PRO A 173 -5.00 -5.05 3.53
C PRO A 173 -5.32 -5.16 2.03
N SER A 174 -6.32 -5.97 1.69
CA SER A 174 -6.79 -6.10 0.31
C SER A 174 -7.23 -4.73 -0.22
N TYR A 175 -6.63 -4.29 -1.34
CA TYR A 175 -6.96 -3.03 -2.00
C TYR A 175 -8.48 -2.85 -2.26
N SER A 176 -9.19 -3.94 -2.59
CA SER A 176 -10.61 -3.87 -2.99
C SER A 176 -11.60 -3.88 -1.84
N TYR A 177 -11.23 -4.41 -0.68
CA TYR A 177 -12.17 -4.69 0.43
C TYR A 177 -11.66 -4.21 1.78
N ASN A 178 -10.46 -3.65 1.81
CA ASN A 178 -9.73 -3.25 3.02
C ASN A 178 -9.77 -4.33 4.12
N SER A 179 -9.62 -5.58 3.69
CA SER A 179 -9.73 -6.77 4.54
C SER A 179 -8.41 -7.51 4.67
N ILE A 180 -8.27 -8.32 5.72
CA ILE A 180 -7.07 -9.13 5.96
C ILE A 180 -6.72 -9.96 4.71
N LYS A 181 -5.58 -9.62 4.10
CA LYS A 181 -4.86 -10.40 3.10
C LYS A 181 -3.35 -10.17 3.35
N PRO A 182 -2.47 -11.14 3.07
CA PRO A 182 -2.78 -12.49 2.59
C PRO A 182 -3.55 -13.34 3.61
N ASP A 183 -4.10 -14.49 3.20
CA ASP A 183 -4.85 -15.36 4.11
C ASP A 183 -3.92 -16.25 4.96
N ILE A 184 -2.82 -16.72 4.36
CA ILE A 184 -1.87 -17.66 4.96
C ILE A 184 -0.49 -17.49 4.29
N GLY A 185 0.59 -17.88 4.95
CA GLY A 185 1.94 -17.94 4.37
C GLY A 185 2.39 -19.35 4.04
N ALA A 186 3.39 -19.46 3.17
CA ALA A 186 4.16 -20.68 2.96
C ALA A 186 5.58 -20.35 2.51
N VAL A 187 6.49 -21.32 2.64
CA VAL A 187 7.86 -21.18 2.14
C VAL A 187 7.85 -20.81 0.65
N GLY A 188 8.58 -19.76 0.30
CA GLY A 188 8.53 -19.16 -1.03
C GLY A 188 9.87 -18.65 -1.54
N THR A 189 10.96 -18.97 -0.85
CA THR A 189 12.33 -18.63 -1.25
C THR A 189 13.09 -19.91 -1.53
N ASP A 190 14.05 -19.87 -2.46
CA ASP A 190 14.98 -20.98 -2.73
C ASP A 190 14.30 -22.34 -2.94
N ILE A 191 13.08 -22.35 -3.51
CA ILE A 191 12.34 -23.58 -3.80
C ILE A 191 12.93 -24.21 -5.05
N ILE A 192 13.56 -25.37 -4.92
CA ILE A 192 14.08 -26.13 -6.05
C ILE A 192 12.93 -26.84 -6.75
N SER A 193 12.69 -26.51 -8.02
CA SER A 193 11.66 -27.14 -8.85
C SER A 193 12.21 -27.58 -10.20
N ALA A 194 11.43 -28.36 -10.95
CA ALA A 194 11.80 -28.86 -12.27
C ALA A 194 11.97 -27.71 -13.28
N GLU A 195 13.03 -27.77 -14.08
CA GLU A 195 13.31 -26.78 -15.13
C GLU A 195 12.82 -27.28 -16.50
N ALA A 196 11.93 -26.50 -17.12
CA ALA A 196 11.35 -26.86 -18.41
C ALA A 196 12.42 -27.01 -19.50
N GLY A 197 12.28 -28.05 -20.35
CA GLY A 197 13.16 -28.29 -21.49
C GLY A 197 14.51 -28.96 -21.16
N THR A 198 14.79 -29.27 -19.89
CA THR A 198 16.08 -29.85 -19.47
C THR A 198 16.03 -31.36 -19.19
N ALA A 199 14.86 -31.98 -19.34
CA ALA A 199 14.51 -33.37 -18.97
C ALA A 199 14.66 -33.73 -17.48
N THR A 200 15.79 -33.41 -16.85
CA THR A 200 16.11 -33.75 -15.45
C THR A 200 16.60 -32.57 -14.62
N GLY A 201 16.79 -31.40 -15.25
CA GLY A 201 17.29 -30.20 -14.60
C GLY A 201 16.30 -29.63 -13.57
N ARG A 202 16.88 -28.90 -12.61
CA ARG A 202 16.16 -28.27 -11.53
C ARG A 202 16.77 -26.90 -11.28
N THR A 203 15.94 -25.92 -10.98
CA THR A 203 16.38 -24.56 -10.70
C THR A 203 15.70 -24.02 -9.44
N PRO A 204 16.41 -23.25 -8.61
CA PRO A 204 15.79 -22.58 -7.48
C PRO A 204 14.92 -21.41 -7.94
N PHE A 205 13.79 -21.23 -7.29
CA PHE A 205 12.84 -20.16 -7.57
C PHE A 205 12.40 -19.48 -6.27
N ALA A 206 12.17 -18.17 -6.34
CA ALA A 206 11.67 -17.36 -5.23
C ALA A 206 10.49 -16.51 -5.70
N GLY A 207 9.46 -16.42 -4.86
CA GLY A 207 8.25 -15.66 -5.12
C GLY A 207 7.06 -16.21 -4.33
N THR A 208 6.02 -15.40 -4.16
CA THR A 208 4.72 -15.90 -3.68
C THR A 208 4.11 -16.89 -4.69
N SER A 209 4.50 -16.81 -5.97
CA SER A 209 4.26 -17.84 -6.98
C SER A 209 4.88 -19.21 -6.63
N ALA A 210 5.91 -19.26 -5.77
CA ALA A 210 6.48 -20.51 -5.24
C ALA A 210 5.70 -20.98 -4.00
N SER A 211 5.24 -20.06 -3.16
CA SER A 211 4.38 -20.35 -2.00
C SER A 211 3.00 -20.87 -2.40
N ALA A 212 2.43 -20.36 -3.49
CA ALA A 212 1.08 -20.72 -3.95
C ALA A 212 0.91 -22.23 -4.20
N PRO A 213 1.76 -22.91 -5.01
CA PRO A 213 1.63 -24.35 -5.21
C PRO A 213 1.90 -25.17 -3.94
N VAL A 214 2.68 -24.67 -2.96
CA VAL A 214 2.84 -25.33 -1.66
C VAL A 214 1.51 -25.37 -0.91
N VAL A 215 0.78 -24.25 -0.87
CA VAL A 215 -0.55 -24.19 -0.26
C VAL A 215 -1.57 -24.99 -1.08
N THR A 216 -1.52 -24.93 -2.41
CA THR A 216 -2.38 -25.75 -3.28
C THR A 216 -2.19 -27.24 -3.05
N GLY A 217 -0.95 -27.73 -3.00
CA GLY A 217 -0.65 -29.13 -2.71
C GLY A 217 -1.11 -29.54 -1.31
N THR A 218 -0.94 -28.64 -0.33
CA THR A 218 -1.44 -28.86 1.03
C THR A 218 -2.97 -28.96 1.07
N ALA A 219 -3.68 -28.08 0.36
CA ALA A 219 -5.13 -28.13 0.24
C ALA A 219 -5.59 -29.43 -0.44
N ALA A 220 -4.88 -29.89 -1.48
CA ALA A 220 -5.18 -31.15 -2.16
C ALA A 220 -5.06 -32.36 -1.22
N LEU A 221 -4.04 -32.39 -0.37
CA LEU A 221 -3.89 -33.44 0.65
C LEU A 221 -5.05 -33.45 1.66
N LEU A 222 -5.54 -32.26 2.05
CA LEU A 222 -6.72 -32.19 2.93
C LEU A 222 -7.99 -32.62 2.21
N VAL A 223 -8.17 -32.27 0.93
CA VAL A 223 -9.32 -32.73 0.13
C VAL A 223 -9.31 -34.26 0.01
N ASP A 224 -8.14 -34.88 -0.19
CA ASP A 224 -8.01 -36.34 -0.23
C ASP A 224 -8.32 -37.00 1.12
N ALA A 225 -7.78 -36.45 2.21
CA ALA A 225 -8.06 -36.93 3.56
C ALA A 225 -9.53 -36.74 3.97
N PHE A 226 -10.20 -35.74 3.39
CA PHE A 226 -11.51 -35.26 3.82
C PHE A 226 -12.44 -34.95 2.63
N PRO A 227 -12.81 -35.95 1.81
CA PRO A 227 -13.47 -35.74 0.51
C PRO A 227 -14.87 -35.11 0.59
N THR A 228 -15.49 -35.09 1.77
CA THR A 228 -16.81 -34.50 2.00
C THR A 228 -16.75 -33.06 2.55
N ARG A 229 -15.56 -32.52 2.85
CA ARG A 229 -15.39 -31.15 3.35
C ARG A 229 -15.56 -30.17 2.21
N THR A 230 -16.26 -29.08 2.48
CA THR A 230 -16.37 -27.96 1.53
C THR A 230 -15.03 -27.22 1.40
N PRO A 231 -14.80 -26.49 0.29
CA PRO A 231 -13.61 -25.64 0.15
C PRO A 231 -13.42 -24.63 1.30
N SER A 232 -14.52 -24.10 1.85
CA SER A 232 -14.48 -23.20 3.02
C SER A 232 -13.96 -23.92 4.26
N GLU A 233 -14.39 -25.16 4.53
CA GLU A 233 -13.90 -25.94 5.67
C GLU A 233 -12.41 -26.29 5.51
N ILE A 234 -11.97 -26.66 4.31
CA ILE A 234 -10.55 -26.88 4.00
C ILE A 234 -9.74 -25.60 4.27
N LYS A 235 -10.23 -24.46 3.80
CA LYS A 235 -9.60 -23.15 4.05
C LYS A 235 -9.53 -22.83 5.55
N GLN A 236 -10.59 -23.10 6.30
CA GLN A 236 -10.62 -22.93 7.76
C GLN A 236 -9.56 -23.80 8.43
N MET A 237 -9.50 -25.10 8.12
CA MET A 237 -8.50 -26.01 8.68
C MET A 237 -7.07 -25.53 8.45
N LEU A 238 -6.76 -25.04 7.24
CA LEU A 238 -5.44 -24.48 6.91
C LEU A 238 -5.12 -23.24 7.73
N MET A 239 -6.01 -22.25 7.73
CA MET A 239 -5.79 -20.97 8.40
C MET A 239 -5.76 -21.12 9.92
N ASN A 240 -6.66 -21.92 10.47
CA ASN A 240 -6.82 -22.13 11.91
C ASN A 240 -5.64 -22.84 12.56
N THR A 241 -4.80 -23.54 11.81
CA THR A 241 -3.70 -24.38 12.33
C THR A 241 -2.31 -23.92 11.90
N ALA A 242 -2.24 -22.82 11.14
CA ALA A 242 -1.01 -22.24 10.67
C ALA A 242 -0.07 -21.83 11.83
N ASP A 243 1.24 -21.81 11.60
CA ASP A 243 2.20 -21.33 12.59
C ASP A 243 2.22 -19.81 12.65
N THR A 244 1.86 -19.25 13.80
CA THR A 244 1.80 -17.81 14.04
C THR A 244 3.16 -17.22 14.44
N ASN A 245 4.16 -18.06 14.73
CA ASN A 245 5.50 -17.64 15.17
C ASN A 245 6.43 -17.27 14.00
N ILE A 246 5.93 -16.42 13.10
CA ILE A 246 6.69 -15.91 11.96
C ILE A 246 7.19 -14.49 12.26
N GLY A 247 8.50 -14.30 12.20
CA GLY A 247 9.19 -13.04 12.43
C GLY A 247 9.48 -12.23 11.16
N LEU A 248 10.18 -11.11 11.34
CA LEU A 248 10.61 -10.24 10.25
C LEU A 248 12.12 -10.34 9.99
N ASN A 249 12.94 -10.10 11.00
CA ASN A 249 14.39 -10.11 10.88
C ASN A 249 15.05 -10.59 12.17
N PRO A 250 15.66 -11.79 12.18
CA PRO A 250 16.19 -12.40 13.39
C PRO A 250 17.46 -11.71 13.93
N ALA A 251 18.14 -10.87 13.14
CA ALA A 251 19.33 -10.15 13.59
C ALA A 251 19.03 -8.73 14.08
N LYS A 252 18.23 -7.97 13.32
CA LYS A 252 17.90 -6.58 13.68
C LYS A 252 16.71 -6.48 14.62
N CYS A 253 15.74 -7.38 14.51
CA CYS A 253 14.48 -7.34 15.24
C CYS A 253 14.08 -8.73 15.79
N PRO A 254 14.92 -9.36 16.63
CA PRO A 254 14.64 -10.70 17.16
C PRO A 254 13.33 -10.70 17.96
N GLY A 255 12.47 -11.68 17.70
CA GLY A 255 11.19 -11.85 18.39
C GLY A 255 10.08 -10.90 17.91
N VAL A 256 10.35 -9.98 16.98
CA VAL A 256 9.32 -9.14 16.37
C VAL A 256 8.57 -9.97 15.33
N GLY A 257 7.30 -10.25 15.60
CA GLY A 257 6.41 -10.98 14.72
C GLY A 257 6.03 -10.18 13.47
N ALA A 258 5.76 -10.86 12.37
CA ALA A 258 5.16 -10.25 11.18
C ALA A 258 3.71 -9.79 11.48
N PRO A 259 3.29 -8.59 11.03
CA PRO A 259 1.89 -8.15 11.10
C PRO A 259 0.94 -9.13 10.40
N ILE A 260 -0.32 -9.18 10.83
CA ILE A 260 -1.37 -9.97 10.21
C ILE A 260 -1.56 -9.57 8.73
N SER A 261 -1.46 -8.29 8.38
CA SER A 261 -1.47 -7.85 6.98
C SER A 261 -0.27 -8.35 6.14
N ARG A 262 0.76 -8.96 6.74
CA ARG A 262 1.88 -9.59 6.01
C ARG A 262 1.81 -11.11 5.96
N ILE A 263 1.42 -11.77 7.06
CA ILE A 263 1.45 -13.24 7.16
C ILE A 263 0.05 -13.89 7.14
N GLY A 264 -1.00 -13.10 7.31
CA GLY A 264 -2.36 -13.61 7.49
C GLY A 264 -2.44 -14.46 8.75
N SER A 265 -3.01 -15.65 8.62
CA SER A 265 -3.20 -16.56 9.75
C SER A 265 -1.93 -17.26 10.22
N GLY A 266 -0.78 -17.09 9.56
CA GLY A 266 0.46 -17.81 9.88
C GLY A 266 1.03 -18.58 8.70
N GLU A 267 2.14 -19.28 8.88
CA GLU A 267 2.71 -20.19 7.87
C GLU A 267 2.04 -21.57 7.89
N VAL A 268 1.67 -22.10 6.74
CA VAL A 268 0.95 -23.37 6.60
C VAL A 268 1.65 -24.55 7.31
N ARG A 269 0.88 -25.40 7.98
CA ARG A 269 1.32 -26.64 8.65
C ARG A 269 0.36 -27.78 8.33
N VAL A 270 0.64 -28.52 7.26
CA VAL A 270 -0.23 -29.60 6.76
C VAL A 270 -0.48 -30.69 7.81
N ASP A 271 0.55 -31.02 8.58
CA ASP A 271 0.52 -31.98 9.67
C ASP A 271 -0.45 -31.57 10.79
N ARG A 272 -0.50 -30.28 11.12
CA ARG A 272 -1.48 -29.74 12.08
C ARG A 272 -2.87 -29.69 11.47
N ALA A 273 -2.98 -29.23 10.22
CA ALA A 273 -4.24 -29.08 9.52
C ALA A 273 -4.96 -30.41 9.30
N VAL A 274 -4.24 -31.51 8.99
CA VAL A 274 -4.87 -32.82 8.80
C VAL A 274 -5.30 -33.47 10.12
N ASN A 275 -4.65 -33.12 11.22
CA ASN A 275 -4.94 -33.71 12.54
C ASN A 275 -6.00 -32.93 13.34
N THR A 276 -6.30 -31.69 12.96
CA THR A 276 -7.27 -30.87 13.70
C THR A 276 -8.67 -31.48 13.68
N LYS A 277 -9.33 -31.44 14.84
CA LYS A 277 -10.75 -31.80 14.99
C LYS A 277 -11.61 -30.58 15.30
N THR A 278 -11.06 -29.38 15.09
CA THR A 278 -11.72 -28.11 15.35
C THR A 278 -11.48 -27.14 14.21
N THR A 279 -12.52 -26.40 13.83
CA THR A 279 -12.40 -25.20 12.99
C THR A 279 -13.14 -24.04 13.65
N ALA A 280 -12.72 -22.82 13.35
CA ALA A 280 -13.36 -21.60 13.78
C ALA A 280 -13.35 -20.56 12.65
N TRP A 281 -14.40 -19.72 12.58
CA TRP A 281 -14.55 -18.70 11.55
C TRP A 281 -15.44 -17.53 11.99
N ASP A 282 -15.37 -16.41 11.26
CA ASP A 282 -16.38 -15.34 11.34
C ASP A 282 -17.75 -15.87 10.87
N ASN A 283 -18.69 -16.02 11.79
CA ASN A 283 -20.01 -16.59 11.52
C ASN A 283 -20.78 -15.83 10.42
N ALA A 284 -20.53 -14.53 10.24
CA ALA A 284 -21.15 -13.73 9.19
C ALA A 284 -20.42 -13.84 7.83
N ALA A 285 -19.15 -14.28 7.83
CA ALA A 285 -18.33 -14.42 6.62
C ALA A 285 -17.47 -15.70 6.66
N PRO A 286 -18.07 -16.91 6.55
CA PRO A 286 -17.36 -18.18 6.75
C PRO A 286 -16.16 -18.42 5.82
N ILE A 287 -16.20 -17.86 4.61
CA ILE A 287 -15.15 -17.96 3.59
C ILE A 287 -13.96 -17.03 3.91
N ALA A 288 -14.20 -15.90 4.59
CA ALA A 288 -13.12 -15.01 4.99
C ALA A 288 -12.27 -15.62 6.13
N VAL A 289 -12.90 -16.45 6.97
CA VAL A 289 -12.34 -17.10 8.17
C VAL A 289 -11.91 -16.09 9.24
N SER A 290 -10.96 -15.21 8.92
CA SER A 290 -10.39 -14.19 9.82
C SER A 290 -11.38 -13.08 10.20
N LEU A 291 -11.14 -12.46 11.35
CA LEU A 291 -11.95 -11.37 11.91
C LEU A 291 -11.41 -10.01 11.45
N SER A 292 -11.66 -9.66 10.20
CA SER A 292 -11.30 -8.35 9.64
C SER A 292 -12.31 -7.28 10.04
N PHE A 293 -11.88 -6.28 10.81
CA PHE A 293 -12.68 -5.08 11.11
C PHE A 293 -12.37 -3.94 10.11
N GLY A 294 -11.27 -4.05 9.36
CA GLY A 294 -10.91 -3.12 8.27
C GLY A 294 -10.60 -1.71 8.75
N TYR A 295 -10.63 -0.75 7.82
CA TYR A 295 -10.49 0.66 8.12
C TYR A 295 -11.75 1.22 8.78
N GLN A 296 -11.56 2.00 9.84
CA GLN A 296 -12.62 2.59 10.65
C GLN A 296 -12.29 4.05 10.96
N ALA A 297 -12.88 4.98 10.21
CA ALA A 297 -12.83 6.40 10.53
C ALA A 297 -13.84 6.72 11.66
N LEU A 298 -13.38 7.34 12.75
CA LEU A 298 -14.12 7.45 14.00
C LEU A 298 -14.07 8.85 14.59
N THR A 299 -15.24 9.46 14.77
CA THR A 299 -15.40 10.79 15.41
C THR A 299 -15.49 10.71 16.93
N SER A 300 -15.79 9.51 17.46
CA SER A 300 -15.87 9.18 18.87
C SER A 300 -15.47 7.72 19.11
N SER A 301 -15.15 7.36 20.35
CA SER A 301 -14.82 5.99 20.74
C SER A 301 -15.97 5.03 20.43
N ALA A 302 -15.64 3.87 19.85
CA ALA A 302 -16.62 2.95 19.28
C ALA A 302 -16.36 1.50 19.69
N GLN A 303 -17.38 0.65 19.56
CA GLN A 303 -17.30 -0.78 19.80
C GLN A 303 -17.82 -1.56 18.61
N PHE A 304 -17.07 -2.58 18.23
CA PHE A 304 -17.38 -3.52 17.17
C PHE A 304 -17.56 -4.92 17.74
N VAL A 305 -18.50 -5.68 17.18
CA VAL A 305 -18.81 -7.03 17.64
C VAL A 305 -18.86 -7.96 16.44
N LYS A 306 -18.05 -9.02 16.48
CA LYS A 306 -18.15 -10.16 15.55
C LYS A 306 -18.51 -11.42 16.30
N THR A 307 -19.20 -12.34 15.63
CA THR A 307 -19.57 -13.64 16.19
C THR A 307 -18.66 -14.69 15.60
N VAL A 308 -17.92 -15.40 16.45
CA VAL A 308 -17.10 -16.54 16.05
C VAL A 308 -17.94 -17.80 16.17
N ALA A 309 -17.92 -18.63 15.13
CA ALA A 309 -18.41 -20.00 15.18
C ALA A 309 -17.24 -20.96 15.40
N VAL A 310 -17.46 -22.02 16.19
CA VAL A 310 -16.50 -23.10 16.45
C VAL A 310 -17.18 -24.43 16.20
N HIS A 311 -16.63 -25.22 15.29
CA HIS A 311 -17.12 -26.56 14.99
C HIS A 311 -16.23 -27.62 15.63
N ASN A 312 -16.85 -28.65 16.18
CA ASN A 312 -16.18 -29.80 16.76
C ASN A 312 -16.44 -31.05 15.90
N TYR A 313 -15.44 -31.47 15.13
CA TYR A 313 -15.49 -32.70 14.32
C TYR A 313 -15.29 -33.98 15.15
N GLY A 314 -15.03 -33.85 16.46
CA GLY A 314 -14.87 -34.97 17.37
C GLY A 314 -16.19 -35.67 17.75
N SER A 315 -16.07 -36.87 18.30
CA SER A 315 -17.20 -37.71 18.74
C SER A 315 -17.69 -37.43 20.16
N THR A 316 -17.03 -36.50 20.89
CA THR A 316 -17.39 -36.12 22.26
C THR A 316 -17.55 -34.60 22.36
N THR A 317 -18.35 -34.16 23.32
CA THR A 317 -18.48 -32.74 23.67
C THR A 317 -17.15 -32.20 24.20
N ARG A 318 -16.71 -31.06 23.68
CA ARG A 318 -15.46 -30.40 24.06
C ARG A 318 -15.74 -29.02 24.63
N THR A 319 -14.90 -28.59 25.57
CA THR A 319 -14.92 -27.23 26.12
C THR A 319 -13.58 -26.59 25.80
N TYR A 320 -13.60 -25.54 24.99
CA TYR A 320 -12.41 -24.80 24.58
C TYR A 320 -12.21 -23.59 25.48
N SER A 321 -10.97 -23.31 25.87
CA SER A 321 -10.55 -22.00 26.37
C SER A 321 -10.39 -21.01 25.22
N ILE A 322 -10.76 -19.76 25.44
CA ILE A 322 -10.66 -18.67 24.46
C ILE A 322 -9.75 -17.58 25.02
N ALA A 323 -8.73 -17.20 24.25
CA ALA A 323 -7.77 -16.16 24.63
C ALA A 323 -7.47 -15.22 23.45
N PRO A 324 -8.07 -14.02 23.45
CA PRO A 324 -7.65 -12.93 22.58
C PRO A 324 -6.23 -12.48 22.92
N THR A 325 -5.41 -12.23 21.90
CA THR A 325 -4.02 -11.79 22.02
C THR A 325 -3.75 -10.69 21.01
N PHE A 326 -2.90 -9.73 21.38
CA PHE A 326 -2.31 -8.76 20.46
C PHE A 326 -1.04 -9.34 19.83
N ARG A 327 -0.76 -8.95 18.59
CA ARG A 327 0.50 -9.27 17.94
C ARG A 327 1.66 -8.55 18.61
N TYR A 328 1.45 -7.29 18.98
CA TYR A 328 2.45 -6.44 19.63
C TYR A 328 2.02 -6.09 21.05
N PRO A 329 2.86 -6.37 22.07
CA PRO A 329 2.59 -5.95 23.44
C PRO A 329 2.45 -4.44 23.62
N ALA A 330 3.13 -3.64 22.79
CA ALA A 330 3.06 -2.18 22.81
C ALA A 330 1.65 -1.67 22.49
N ASP A 331 0.96 -2.29 21.52
CA ASP A 331 -0.41 -1.92 21.14
C ASP A 331 -1.39 -2.20 22.27
N ALA A 332 -1.25 -3.36 22.91
CA ALA A 332 -2.03 -3.73 24.09
C ALA A 332 -1.81 -2.74 25.24
N ALA A 333 -0.56 -2.34 25.49
CA ALA A 333 -0.19 -1.39 26.54
C ALA A 333 -0.67 0.04 26.23
N GLY A 334 -0.72 0.43 24.96
CA GLY A 334 -1.22 1.73 24.52
C GLY A 334 -2.71 1.93 24.79
N GLY A 335 -3.49 0.84 24.82
CA GLY A 335 -4.90 0.86 25.21
C GLY A 335 -5.83 1.65 24.28
N ALA A 336 -5.37 1.98 23.07
CA ALA A 336 -6.19 2.59 22.02
C ALA A 336 -7.18 1.59 21.42
N VAL A 337 -6.83 0.30 21.43
CA VAL A 337 -7.72 -0.81 21.10
C VAL A 337 -7.74 -1.77 22.28
N THR A 338 -8.93 -2.31 22.58
CA THR A 338 -9.10 -3.41 23.52
C THR A 338 -9.95 -4.49 22.86
N ILE A 339 -9.65 -5.76 23.15
CA ILE A 339 -10.36 -6.89 22.60
C ILE A 339 -10.73 -7.88 23.71
N SER A 340 -11.96 -8.38 23.68
CA SER A 340 -12.48 -9.28 24.71
C SER A 340 -13.41 -10.34 24.12
N ALA A 341 -13.44 -11.50 24.78
CA ALA A 341 -14.31 -12.63 24.47
C ALA A 341 -14.65 -13.37 25.78
N PRO A 342 -15.70 -14.21 25.80
CA PRO A 342 -15.89 -15.18 26.88
C PRO A 342 -14.64 -16.05 27.06
N SER A 343 -14.35 -16.52 28.27
CA SER A 343 -13.16 -17.33 28.54
C SER A 343 -13.26 -18.77 28.02
N THR A 344 -14.47 -19.27 27.75
CA THR A 344 -14.70 -20.63 27.26
C THR A 344 -15.90 -20.71 26.31
N VAL A 345 -15.92 -21.77 25.48
CA VAL A 345 -17.10 -22.19 24.72
C VAL A 345 -17.21 -23.71 24.77
N LYS A 346 -18.41 -24.22 25.03
CA LYS A 346 -18.73 -25.64 25.03
C LYS A 346 -19.41 -26.04 23.72
N VAL A 347 -18.87 -27.02 23.03
CA VAL A 347 -19.32 -27.46 21.70
C VAL A 347 -19.60 -28.96 21.73
N ALA A 348 -20.84 -29.36 21.45
CA ALA A 348 -21.21 -30.76 21.39
C ALA A 348 -20.46 -31.51 20.27
N ALA A 349 -20.43 -32.84 20.34
CA ALA A 349 -19.86 -33.68 19.28
C ALA A 349 -20.55 -33.42 17.93
N GLY A 350 -19.79 -33.23 16.85
CA GLY A 350 -20.31 -32.96 15.51
C GLY A 350 -21.11 -31.66 15.37
N ALA A 351 -21.05 -30.76 16.35
CA ALA A 351 -21.87 -29.55 16.40
C ALA A 351 -21.03 -28.28 16.27
N THR A 352 -21.73 -27.17 16.02
CA THR A 352 -21.18 -25.82 16.04
C THR A 352 -21.77 -25.04 17.21
N ALA A 353 -20.93 -24.30 17.94
CA ALA A 353 -21.39 -23.27 18.89
C ALA A 353 -20.76 -21.93 18.54
N THR A 354 -21.32 -20.84 19.08
CA THR A 354 -20.84 -19.49 18.79
C THR A 354 -20.52 -18.71 20.05
N PHE A 355 -19.63 -17.71 19.91
CA PHE A 355 -19.36 -16.71 20.94
C PHE A 355 -19.09 -15.35 20.30
N LYS A 356 -19.21 -14.27 21.08
CA LYS A 356 -18.98 -12.91 20.61
C LYS A 356 -17.57 -12.43 20.95
N VAL A 357 -16.87 -11.88 19.97
CA VAL A 357 -15.64 -11.10 20.13
C VAL A 357 -16.02 -9.62 20.06
N LYS A 358 -15.63 -8.87 21.09
CA LYS A 358 -15.89 -7.44 21.24
C LYS A 358 -14.58 -6.68 21.14
N LEU A 359 -14.47 -5.79 20.16
CA LEU A 359 -13.34 -4.88 19.98
C LEU A 359 -13.81 -3.46 20.29
N ALA A 360 -13.12 -2.75 21.18
CA ALA A 360 -13.43 -1.35 21.47
C ALA A 360 -12.22 -0.47 21.15
N VAL A 361 -12.49 0.69 20.55
CA VAL A 361 -11.50 1.69 20.15
C VAL A 361 -11.69 2.96 20.98
N ASP A 362 -10.62 3.41 21.60
CA ASP A 362 -10.53 4.70 22.27
C ASP A 362 -9.85 5.71 21.35
N VAL A 363 -10.66 6.55 20.68
CA VAL A 363 -10.16 7.49 19.68
C VAL A 363 -9.19 8.51 20.27
N THR A 364 -9.24 8.78 21.58
CA THR A 364 -8.36 9.76 22.23
C THR A 364 -6.92 9.27 22.38
N LYS A 365 -6.69 7.97 22.20
CA LYS A 365 -5.37 7.31 22.30
C LYS A 365 -4.81 6.87 20.94
N LEU A 366 -5.58 7.01 19.85
CA LEU A 366 -5.11 6.66 18.52
C LEU A 366 -3.91 7.52 18.09
N PRO A 367 -2.95 6.99 17.34
CA PRO A 367 -1.86 7.80 16.79
C PRO A 367 -2.37 8.87 15.82
N VAL A 368 -1.57 9.91 15.59
CA VAL A 368 -1.86 10.95 14.59
C VAL A 368 -1.66 10.35 13.20
N TRP A 369 -2.68 10.41 12.36
CA TRP A 369 -2.64 9.90 11.00
C TRP A 369 -1.62 10.66 10.15
N ASN A 370 -0.69 9.93 9.56
CA ASN A 370 0.36 10.50 8.71
C ASN A 370 0.63 9.68 7.44
N LEU A 371 -0.30 8.76 7.11
CA LEU A 371 -0.32 8.06 5.84
C LEU A 371 -0.81 9.01 4.75
N ASN A 372 -0.34 8.81 3.53
CA ASN A 372 -0.83 9.48 2.32
C ASN A 372 -0.47 8.63 1.11
N GLY A 373 -1.24 8.75 0.04
CA GLY A 373 -0.94 8.06 -1.22
C GLY A 373 0.00 8.83 -2.17
N GLY A 374 0.46 10.02 -1.78
CA GLY A 374 1.38 10.85 -2.55
C GLY A 374 2.85 10.50 -2.28
N SER A 375 3.61 11.44 -1.72
CA SER A 375 5.07 11.29 -1.48
C SER A 375 5.47 10.05 -0.69
N ARG A 376 4.58 9.55 0.16
CA ARG A 376 4.80 8.41 1.06
C ARG A 376 3.93 7.20 0.72
N GLY A 377 3.22 7.20 -0.42
CA GLY A 377 2.33 6.10 -0.80
C GLY A 377 3.04 4.75 -0.93
N GLY A 378 4.34 4.76 -1.21
CA GLY A 378 5.20 3.57 -1.24
C GLY A 378 5.64 3.02 0.11
N ASP A 379 5.44 3.76 1.19
CA ASP A 379 5.99 3.43 2.50
C ASP A 379 5.01 2.53 3.29
N GLY A 380 4.66 1.39 2.70
CA GLY A 380 3.68 0.44 3.25
C GLY A 380 4.04 -0.11 4.63
N TYR A 381 5.29 0.03 5.08
CA TYR A 381 5.69 -0.30 6.46
C TYR A 381 5.09 0.66 7.49
N ARG A 382 4.73 1.90 7.14
CA ARG A 382 4.12 2.86 8.08
C ARG A 382 2.74 2.42 8.57
N LEU A 383 2.08 1.50 7.86
CA LEU A 383 0.88 0.84 8.34
C LEU A 383 1.08 0.17 9.71
N ASP A 384 2.30 -0.24 10.06
CA ASP A 384 2.62 -0.81 11.39
C ASP A 384 2.28 0.15 12.53
N GLY A 385 2.29 1.46 12.28
CA GLY A 385 1.94 2.47 13.29
C GLY A 385 0.44 2.67 13.47
N PHE A 386 -0.40 2.08 12.63
CA PHE A 386 -1.85 2.29 12.59
C PHE A 386 -2.66 0.99 12.63
N GLU A 387 -2.04 -0.13 12.27
CA GLU A 387 -2.63 -1.46 12.32
C GLU A 387 -2.62 -1.98 13.76
N PHE A 388 -3.80 -2.33 14.28
CA PHE A 388 -3.91 -3.11 15.51
C PHE A 388 -4.39 -4.51 15.14
N ASP A 389 -3.65 -5.53 15.57
CA ASP A 389 -3.86 -6.89 15.12
C ASP A 389 -3.47 -7.94 16.16
N GLY A 390 -3.83 -9.20 15.88
CA GLY A 390 -3.46 -10.35 16.71
C GLY A 390 -4.28 -11.60 16.41
N TYR A 391 -4.42 -12.46 17.42
CA TYR A 391 -5.12 -13.74 17.30
C TYR A 391 -6.16 -13.97 18.40
N ILE A 392 -7.29 -14.60 18.04
CA ILE A 392 -8.20 -15.25 18.99
C ILE A 392 -7.81 -16.72 19.05
N ASN A 393 -7.16 -17.15 20.14
CA ASN A 393 -6.80 -18.55 20.34
C ASN A 393 -7.97 -19.31 20.95
N ILE A 394 -8.25 -20.51 20.44
CA ILE A 394 -9.34 -21.39 20.85
C ILE A 394 -8.73 -22.78 21.01
N SER A 395 -8.59 -23.23 22.25
CA SER A 395 -7.80 -24.43 22.55
C SER A 395 -8.43 -25.32 23.60
N ASP A 396 -8.12 -26.60 23.55
CA ASP A 396 -8.27 -27.54 24.65
C ASP A 396 -7.03 -28.45 24.70
N ASN A 397 -7.13 -29.62 25.34
CA ASN A 397 -6.01 -30.57 25.42
C ASN A 397 -5.74 -31.31 24.10
N THR A 398 -6.60 -31.18 23.09
CA THR A 398 -6.52 -31.91 21.81
C THR A 398 -6.14 -31.00 20.66
N ASP A 399 -6.81 -29.85 20.51
CA ASP A 399 -6.54 -28.90 19.44
C ASP A 399 -6.19 -27.53 20.02
N ASN A 400 -5.36 -26.80 19.27
CA ASN A 400 -5.15 -25.37 19.44
C ASN A 400 -5.33 -24.72 18.07
N VAL A 401 -6.45 -24.01 17.90
CA VAL A 401 -6.77 -23.29 16.68
C VAL A 401 -6.86 -21.79 16.94
N HIS A 402 -6.65 -20.98 15.90
CA HIS A 402 -6.73 -19.53 16.03
C HIS A 402 -7.44 -18.84 14.87
N LEU A 403 -7.86 -17.60 15.13
CA LEU A 403 -8.38 -16.67 14.15
C LEU A 403 -7.57 -15.37 14.18
N ALA A 404 -7.01 -14.96 13.05
CA ALA A 404 -6.42 -13.64 12.92
C ALA A 404 -7.50 -12.56 13.05
N TRP A 405 -7.19 -11.45 13.71
CA TRP A 405 -8.03 -10.26 13.77
C TRP A 405 -7.20 -9.00 13.47
N GLN A 406 -7.83 -7.99 12.88
CA GLN A 406 -7.16 -6.75 12.49
C GLN A 406 -8.14 -5.59 12.34
N ILE A 407 -7.71 -4.38 12.70
CA ILE A 407 -8.42 -3.10 12.51
C ILE A 407 -7.42 -1.99 12.14
N LEU A 408 -7.85 -1.04 11.30
CA LEU A 408 -7.16 0.22 10.99
C LEU A 408 -8.02 1.42 11.45
N PRO A 409 -7.99 1.77 12.74
CA PRO A 409 -8.77 2.87 13.27
C PRO A 409 -8.10 4.22 12.99
N HIS A 410 -8.88 5.17 12.45
CA HIS A 410 -8.46 6.53 12.15
C HIS A 410 -9.38 7.53 12.86
N ARG A 411 -8.81 8.52 13.55
CA ARG A 411 -9.59 9.63 14.11
C ARG A 411 -10.19 10.46 12.98
N ALA A 412 -11.48 10.79 13.07
CA ALA A 412 -12.15 11.59 12.07
C ALA A 412 -12.80 12.85 12.66
N ALA A 413 -12.84 13.92 11.87
CA ALA A 413 -13.65 15.09 12.07
C ALA A 413 -15.03 14.92 11.43
N ALA A 414 -16.02 15.65 11.94
CA ALA A 414 -17.41 15.61 11.48
C ALA A 414 -17.86 17.01 11.06
N VAL A 415 -17.14 17.63 10.12
CA VAL A 415 -17.53 18.97 9.65
C VAL A 415 -18.81 18.87 8.85
N THR A 416 -19.77 19.74 9.14
CA THR A 416 -21.01 19.88 8.39
C THR A 416 -21.28 21.34 8.09
N THR A 417 -21.90 21.63 6.95
CA THR A 417 -22.42 22.97 6.64
C THR A 417 -23.84 23.15 7.16
N SER A 418 -24.24 24.39 7.46
CA SER A 418 -25.62 24.72 7.82
C SER A 418 -26.58 24.72 6.63
N THR A 419 -26.07 24.72 5.40
CA THR A 419 -26.83 24.71 4.14
C THR A 419 -25.94 24.23 2.99
N ASP A 420 -26.55 23.65 1.98
CA ASP A 420 -25.94 23.28 0.69
C ASP A 420 -26.24 24.33 -0.42
N ALA A 421 -27.05 25.35 -0.11
CA ALA A 421 -27.35 26.46 -1.00
C ALA A 421 -27.37 27.80 -0.25
N LEU A 422 -26.84 28.84 -0.89
CA LEU A 422 -26.78 30.20 -0.36
C LEU A 422 -27.23 31.21 -1.41
N THR A 423 -28.13 32.12 -1.04
CA THR A 423 -28.42 33.31 -1.84
C THR A 423 -27.66 34.50 -1.28
N LEU A 424 -26.83 35.16 -2.10
CA LEU A 424 -26.09 36.36 -1.66
C LEU A 424 -27.02 37.58 -1.59
N SER A 425 -26.80 38.42 -0.58
CA SER A 425 -27.44 39.73 -0.44
C SER A 425 -26.38 40.82 -0.48
N GLY A 426 -26.49 41.76 -1.43
CA GLY A 426 -25.45 42.78 -1.64
C GLY A 426 -24.08 42.19 -2.00
N GLY A 427 -24.06 41.03 -2.68
CA GLY A 427 -22.84 40.35 -3.09
C GLY A 427 -22.13 39.56 -1.98
N THR A 428 -22.72 39.42 -0.79
CA THR A 428 -22.12 38.67 0.32
C THR A 428 -23.13 37.74 1.01
N GLY A 429 -22.63 36.71 1.66
CA GLY A 429 -23.40 35.78 2.47
C GLY A 429 -22.50 34.91 3.36
N ALA A 430 -23.10 34.19 4.31
CA ALA A 430 -22.35 33.40 5.28
C ALA A 430 -22.97 32.01 5.46
N VAL A 431 -22.12 31.00 5.60
CA VAL A 431 -22.48 29.63 5.94
C VAL A 431 -21.76 29.23 7.22
N GLN A 432 -22.51 28.68 8.18
CA GLN A 432 -21.90 28.14 9.39
C GLN A 432 -21.40 26.73 9.13
N LEU A 433 -20.16 26.47 9.52
CA LEU A 433 -19.59 25.13 9.58
C LEU A 433 -19.50 24.71 11.03
N THR A 434 -19.96 23.51 11.35
CA THR A 434 -19.94 22.95 12.70
C THR A 434 -19.15 21.65 12.73
N ASN A 435 -18.42 21.42 13.82
CA ASN A 435 -17.65 20.20 14.02
C ASN A 435 -17.85 19.68 15.45
N PRO A 436 -18.78 18.73 15.66
CA PRO A 436 -19.06 18.17 16.98
C PRO A 436 -18.01 17.13 17.43
N SER A 437 -17.00 16.83 16.61
CA SER A 437 -15.97 15.84 16.92
C SER A 437 -14.87 16.38 17.85
N SER A 438 -13.97 15.48 18.26
CA SER A 438 -12.80 15.80 19.10
C SER A 438 -11.54 16.21 18.31
N LEU A 439 -11.60 16.21 16.98
CA LEU A 439 -10.49 16.57 16.09
C LEU A 439 -10.85 17.87 15.35
N ASN A 440 -9.88 18.77 15.15
CA ASN A 440 -10.11 19.93 14.27
C ASN A 440 -10.37 19.44 12.83
N GLY A 441 -11.44 19.93 12.22
CA GLY A 441 -11.83 19.53 10.87
C GLY A 441 -11.23 20.44 9.82
N ARG A 442 -10.12 20.03 9.20
CA ARG A 442 -9.46 20.81 8.15
C ARG A 442 -10.35 20.87 6.91
N VAL A 443 -10.49 22.06 6.33
CA VAL A 443 -11.33 22.31 5.15
C VAL A 443 -10.50 22.96 4.07
N GLU A 444 -10.47 22.35 2.89
CA GLU A 444 -9.95 22.95 1.67
C GLU A 444 -11.11 23.54 0.88
N LEU A 445 -10.95 24.77 0.40
CA LEU A 445 -11.95 25.46 -0.43
C LEU A 445 -11.50 25.49 -1.89
N PHE A 446 -12.43 25.16 -2.78
CA PHE A 446 -12.29 25.25 -4.23
C PHE A 446 -13.50 25.94 -4.84
N SER A 447 -13.34 26.59 -5.98
CA SER A 447 -14.47 27.01 -6.81
C SER A 447 -15.17 25.76 -7.33
N LEU A 448 -16.44 25.53 -6.96
CA LEU A 448 -17.22 24.43 -7.53
C LEU A 448 -17.51 24.76 -8.99
N THR A 449 -16.93 24.01 -9.91
CA THR A 449 -17.08 24.24 -11.34
C THR A 449 -18.04 23.22 -11.95
N GLY A 450 -17.97 21.94 -11.60
CA GLY A 450 -18.82 20.93 -12.21
C GLY A 450 -19.21 19.81 -11.26
N SER A 451 -20.29 19.11 -11.60
CA SER A 451 -20.82 17.98 -10.85
C SER A 451 -21.38 16.91 -11.80
N SER A 452 -21.27 15.65 -11.40
CA SER A 452 -21.89 14.51 -12.08
C SER A 452 -22.94 13.87 -11.16
N GLY A 453 -23.90 13.17 -11.75
CA GLY A 453 -24.96 12.46 -11.02
C GLY A 453 -24.52 11.05 -10.68
N ARG A 454 -24.89 10.56 -9.50
CA ARG A 454 -24.50 9.22 -9.04
C ARG A 454 -25.01 8.14 -10.00
N MET A 455 -24.11 7.27 -10.44
CA MET A 455 -24.47 6.13 -11.28
C MET A 455 -25.36 5.14 -10.54
N SER A 456 -26.28 4.51 -11.26
CA SER A 456 -27.12 3.45 -10.70
C SER A 456 -26.29 2.21 -10.38
N GLN A 457 -26.69 1.49 -9.33
CA GLN A 457 -26.03 0.26 -8.88
C GLN A 457 -25.90 -0.80 -10.00
N SER A 458 -26.85 -0.83 -10.94
CA SER A 458 -26.85 -1.77 -12.08
C SER A 458 -25.72 -1.52 -13.09
N MET A 459 -25.09 -0.33 -13.06
CA MET A 459 -23.95 0.00 -13.91
C MET A 459 -22.61 -0.29 -13.22
N LEU A 460 -22.63 -0.64 -11.93
CA LEU A 460 -21.41 -0.93 -11.18
C LEU A 460 -20.97 -2.41 -11.37
N PRO A 461 -19.64 -2.66 -11.42
CA PRO A 461 -19.11 -4.00 -11.62
C PRO A 461 -19.49 -4.95 -10.47
N GLN A 462 -19.68 -6.22 -10.82
CA GLN A 462 -19.80 -7.32 -9.86
C GLN A 462 -18.43 -7.92 -9.54
N PRO A 463 -18.30 -8.65 -8.41
CA PRO A 463 -17.07 -9.36 -8.10
C PRO A 463 -16.64 -10.29 -9.24
N GLY A 464 -15.44 -10.06 -9.77
CA GLY A 464 -14.83 -10.88 -10.82
C GLY A 464 -14.98 -10.33 -12.25
N ASP A 465 -15.68 -9.21 -12.44
CA ASP A 465 -15.92 -8.66 -13.79
C ASP A 465 -14.65 -8.07 -14.46
N ASN A 466 -13.58 -7.85 -13.69
CA ASN A 466 -12.31 -7.29 -14.17
C ASN A 466 -12.48 -5.96 -14.94
N PHE A 467 -13.34 -5.08 -14.45
CA PHE A 467 -13.36 -3.65 -14.81
C PHE A 467 -13.72 -2.83 -13.56
N ALA A 468 -13.32 -1.56 -13.55
CA ALA A 468 -13.72 -0.60 -12.52
C ALA A 468 -14.61 0.49 -13.11
N VAL A 469 -15.51 1.04 -12.28
CA VAL A 469 -16.30 2.24 -12.62
C VAL A 469 -15.93 3.34 -11.64
N ILE A 470 -15.44 4.45 -12.19
CA ILE A 470 -15.05 5.62 -11.42
C ILE A 470 -16.16 6.66 -11.62
N ASP A 471 -17.03 6.75 -10.62
CA ASP A 471 -18.22 7.61 -10.61
C ASP A 471 -17.85 9.00 -10.05
N LEU A 472 -17.72 10.00 -10.92
CA LEU A 472 -17.39 11.37 -10.53
C LEU A 472 -18.55 11.97 -9.74
N ARG A 473 -18.24 12.83 -8.78
CA ARG A 473 -19.24 13.60 -8.04
C ARG A 473 -19.11 15.07 -8.36
N SER A 474 -17.93 15.64 -8.16
CA SER A 474 -17.70 17.07 -8.34
C SER A 474 -16.24 17.38 -8.63
N VAL A 475 -16.04 18.46 -9.37
CA VAL A 475 -14.74 19.04 -9.66
C VAL A 475 -14.72 20.49 -9.18
N GLY A 476 -13.62 20.86 -8.53
CA GLY A 476 -13.36 22.24 -8.19
C GLY A 476 -11.96 22.71 -8.59
N VAL A 477 -11.81 24.01 -8.78
CA VAL A 477 -10.56 24.64 -9.23
C VAL A 477 -10.16 25.75 -8.27
N ARG A 478 -8.87 25.92 -8.05
CA ARG A 478 -8.34 27.12 -7.39
C ARG A 478 -6.97 27.53 -7.92
N SER A 479 -6.67 28.81 -7.80
CA SER A 479 -5.32 29.33 -7.92
C SER A 479 -4.50 28.92 -6.69
N ALA A 480 -3.23 28.58 -6.90
CA ALA A 480 -2.29 28.23 -5.84
C ALA A 480 -0.92 28.87 -6.10
N THR A 481 -0.09 28.93 -5.07
CA THR A 481 1.33 29.28 -5.18
C THR A 481 2.14 28.15 -4.56
N VAL A 482 3.07 27.59 -5.33
CA VAL A 482 3.94 26.50 -4.90
C VAL A 482 5.39 26.98 -4.87
N VAL A 483 6.22 26.38 -4.02
CA VAL A 483 7.64 26.75 -3.92
C VAL A 483 8.47 25.69 -4.63
N ILE A 484 9.19 26.10 -5.69
CA ILE A 484 10.13 25.25 -6.42
C ILE A 484 11.51 25.88 -6.32
N SER A 485 12.48 25.12 -5.81
CA SER A 485 13.86 25.58 -5.62
C SER A 485 13.95 26.90 -4.83
N GLY A 486 13.07 27.05 -3.83
CA GLY A 486 12.99 28.24 -2.98
C GLY A 486 12.28 29.44 -3.61
N GLN A 487 11.74 29.34 -4.82
CA GLN A 487 11.03 30.43 -5.51
C GLN A 487 9.53 30.15 -5.58
N PRO A 488 8.65 31.12 -5.25
CA PRO A 488 7.22 30.98 -5.43
C PRO A 488 6.88 30.98 -6.93
N GLN A 489 6.04 30.03 -7.34
CA GLN A 489 5.58 29.84 -8.71
C GLN A 489 4.05 29.76 -8.73
N PRO A 490 3.37 30.42 -9.68
CA PRO A 490 1.92 30.30 -9.82
C PRO A 490 1.55 28.89 -10.29
N ALA A 491 0.52 28.33 -9.67
CA ALA A 491 0.02 26.99 -9.94
C ALA A 491 -1.51 26.98 -9.98
N VAL A 492 -2.06 25.93 -10.57
CA VAL A 492 -3.47 25.57 -10.50
C VAL A 492 -3.62 24.27 -9.72
N GLN A 493 -4.69 24.19 -8.95
CA GLN A 493 -5.09 22.97 -8.28
C GLN A 493 -6.51 22.60 -8.68
N PHE A 494 -6.67 21.35 -9.10
CA PHE A 494 -7.97 20.73 -9.36
C PHE A 494 -8.26 19.72 -8.25
N ALA A 495 -9.37 19.94 -7.55
CA ALA A 495 -9.93 18.94 -6.65
C ALA A 495 -10.93 18.08 -7.43
N VAL A 496 -10.67 16.78 -7.48
CA VAL A 496 -11.57 15.79 -8.09
C VAL A 496 -12.13 14.92 -6.99
N THR A 497 -13.44 14.72 -7.02
CA THR A 497 -14.14 13.92 -6.01
C THR A 497 -15.05 12.89 -6.67
N THR A 498 -15.12 11.69 -6.08
CA THR A 498 -15.95 10.59 -6.55
C THR A 498 -17.00 10.18 -5.53
N PHE A 499 -18.07 9.53 -5.98
CA PHE A 499 -19.05 8.90 -5.07
C PHE A 499 -18.50 7.65 -4.39
N GLY A 500 -17.58 6.92 -5.05
CA GLY A 500 -16.86 5.80 -4.45
C GLY A 500 -15.58 6.25 -3.74
N ILE A 501 -15.19 5.50 -2.69
CA ILE A 501 -13.88 5.61 -2.03
C ILE A 501 -12.88 4.63 -2.64
N ARG A 502 -11.59 4.93 -2.54
CA ARG A 502 -10.50 4.07 -2.99
C ARG A 502 -9.50 3.88 -1.85
N SER A 503 -9.10 2.64 -1.58
CA SER A 503 -8.11 2.36 -0.53
C SER A 503 -6.73 2.95 -0.82
N HIS A 504 -6.35 3.07 -2.10
CA HIS A 504 -5.11 3.72 -2.52
C HIS A 504 -5.35 4.54 -3.79
N PRO A 505 -4.80 5.76 -3.92
CA PRO A 505 -5.14 6.67 -5.03
C PRO A 505 -4.54 6.28 -6.39
N ASN A 506 -3.50 5.43 -6.45
CA ASN A 506 -2.94 4.96 -7.74
C ASN A 506 -3.95 4.23 -8.62
N TYR A 507 -4.89 3.51 -8.01
CA TYR A 507 -5.79 2.60 -8.70
C TYR A 507 -7.19 2.70 -8.12
N PRO A 508 -8.22 2.16 -8.78
CA PRO A 508 -8.25 1.91 -10.22
C PRO A 508 -8.56 3.20 -11.00
N ALA A 509 -8.29 4.39 -10.44
CA ALA A 509 -8.69 5.66 -11.02
C ALA A 509 -7.50 6.48 -11.52
N GLU A 510 -7.61 6.90 -12.77
CA GLU A 510 -6.90 8.03 -13.35
C GLU A 510 -7.90 9.13 -13.69
N PHE A 511 -7.50 10.38 -13.49
CA PHE A 511 -8.30 11.56 -13.76
C PHE A 511 -7.59 12.44 -14.76
N ASP A 512 -8.08 12.45 -16.00
CA ASP A 512 -7.53 13.27 -17.07
C ASP A 512 -8.22 14.63 -17.07
N ILE A 513 -7.45 15.69 -16.91
CA ILE A 513 -7.92 17.07 -17.00
C ILE A 513 -7.41 17.63 -18.31
N LEU A 514 -8.32 17.69 -19.29
CA LEU A 514 -8.06 18.22 -20.63
C LEU A 514 -8.35 19.72 -20.62
N ILE A 515 -7.45 20.52 -21.18
CA ILE A 515 -7.47 21.99 -21.09
C ILE A 515 -7.33 22.60 -22.48
N ASP A 516 -8.31 23.39 -22.86
CA ASP A 516 -8.33 24.25 -24.06
C ASP A 516 -8.08 25.70 -23.60
N THR A 517 -6.91 26.24 -23.96
CA THR A 517 -6.44 27.55 -23.50
C THR A 517 -6.85 28.70 -24.41
N ASN A 518 -7.25 28.39 -25.65
CA ASN A 518 -7.51 29.38 -26.69
C ASN A 518 -8.99 29.42 -27.14
N HIS A 519 -9.81 28.51 -26.62
CA HIS A 519 -11.23 28.33 -26.88
C HIS A 519 -11.57 27.95 -28.34
N ASP A 520 -10.67 27.26 -29.04
CA ASP A 520 -10.90 26.78 -30.41
C ASP A 520 -11.68 25.46 -30.48
N GLY A 521 -11.94 24.83 -29.32
CA GLY A 521 -12.65 23.55 -29.21
C GLY A 521 -11.73 22.32 -29.27
N THR A 522 -10.41 22.51 -29.32
CA THR A 522 -9.38 21.49 -29.23
C THR A 522 -8.63 21.64 -27.92
N ASP A 523 -8.44 20.54 -27.18
CA ASP A 523 -7.63 20.58 -25.95
C ASP A 523 -6.14 20.76 -26.31
N ASP A 524 -5.51 21.79 -25.74
CA ASP A 524 -4.10 22.15 -25.95
C ASP A 524 -3.18 21.41 -24.97
N PHE A 525 -3.66 21.15 -23.75
CA PHE A 525 -2.88 20.56 -22.66
C PHE A 525 -3.67 19.49 -21.92
N ALA A 526 -2.95 18.60 -21.24
CA ALA A 526 -3.53 17.65 -20.30
C ALA A 526 -2.72 17.60 -19.01
N MET A 527 -3.41 17.30 -17.90
CA MET A 527 -2.79 16.85 -16.66
C MET A 527 -3.55 15.66 -16.08
N PHE A 528 -2.82 14.71 -15.52
CA PHE A 528 -3.39 13.45 -15.02
C PHE A 528 -2.55 12.87 -13.89
N ASN A 529 -3.15 11.99 -13.09
CA ASN A 529 -2.45 11.26 -12.05
C ASN A 529 -1.93 9.91 -12.56
N LEU A 530 -0.75 9.51 -12.09
CA LEU A 530 -0.14 8.22 -12.40
C LEU A 530 0.73 7.75 -11.24
N GLU A 531 1.15 6.48 -11.28
CA GLU A 531 2.16 5.97 -10.36
C GLU A 531 3.57 6.35 -10.82
N ASN A 532 4.38 6.85 -9.89
CA ASN A 532 5.78 7.18 -10.16
C ASN A 532 6.56 5.91 -10.55
N GLY A 533 7.17 5.91 -11.73
CA GLY A 533 7.97 4.78 -12.22
C GLY A 533 7.18 3.64 -12.87
N GLY A 534 5.86 3.75 -13.00
CA GLY A 534 5.01 2.78 -13.69
C GLY A 534 4.18 1.90 -12.75
N PHE A 535 3.47 0.94 -13.34
CA PHE A 535 2.43 0.18 -12.64
C PHE A 535 2.97 -0.62 -11.45
N ALA A 536 2.39 -0.42 -10.26
CA ALA A 536 2.70 -1.15 -9.02
C ALA A 536 4.22 -1.22 -8.70
N THR A 537 4.94 -0.14 -8.98
CA THR A 537 6.40 -0.05 -8.86
C THR A 537 6.85 0.66 -7.58
N THR A 538 6.21 1.78 -7.22
CA THR A 538 6.64 2.63 -6.10
C THR A 538 5.54 2.91 -5.08
N GLY A 539 4.27 2.74 -5.41
CA GLY A 539 3.13 3.16 -4.60
C GLY A 539 2.96 4.69 -4.50
N GLN A 540 3.81 5.51 -5.12
CA GLN A 540 3.70 6.98 -5.03
C GLN A 540 2.84 7.51 -6.17
N ASN A 541 1.76 8.21 -5.84
CA ASN A 541 0.89 8.86 -6.82
C ASN A 541 1.40 10.27 -7.14
N VAL A 542 1.57 10.55 -8.42
CA VAL A 542 2.14 11.80 -8.95
C VAL A 542 1.26 12.42 -10.02
N VAL A 543 1.49 13.70 -10.30
CA VAL A 543 0.79 14.46 -11.35
C VAL A 543 1.75 14.69 -12.51
N ALA A 544 1.33 14.27 -13.70
CA ALA A 544 1.94 14.65 -14.98
C ALA A 544 1.13 15.79 -15.60
N ALA A 545 1.81 16.76 -16.21
CA ALA A 545 1.18 17.87 -16.94
C ALA A 545 2.01 18.26 -18.18
N GLY A 546 1.36 18.57 -19.30
CA GLY A 546 2.06 18.97 -20.52
C GLY A 546 1.14 19.19 -21.73
N ALA A 547 1.75 19.59 -22.85
CA ALA A 547 1.05 19.89 -24.09
C ALA A 547 0.56 18.61 -24.79
N LEU A 548 -0.64 18.65 -25.37
CA LEU A 548 -1.16 17.60 -26.23
C LEU A 548 -0.63 17.72 -27.67
N PRO A 549 -0.64 16.63 -28.47
CA PRO A 549 -1.04 15.27 -28.09
C PRO A 549 0.08 14.44 -27.44
N SER A 550 1.34 14.92 -27.49
CA SER A 550 2.52 14.08 -27.26
C SER A 550 3.49 14.57 -26.17
N GLY A 551 3.16 15.63 -25.45
CA GLY A 551 3.99 16.16 -24.37
C GLY A 551 5.16 17.04 -24.85
N PRO A 552 6.24 17.16 -24.05
CA PRO A 552 6.57 16.31 -22.89
C PRO A 552 5.63 16.53 -21.70
N PHE A 553 5.30 15.44 -21.01
CA PHE A 553 4.55 15.47 -19.75
C PHE A 553 5.51 15.50 -18.56
N MET A 554 5.45 16.58 -17.79
CA MET A 554 6.34 16.83 -16.67
C MET A 554 5.71 16.32 -15.37
N VAL A 555 6.46 15.48 -14.65
CA VAL A 555 6.11 15.05 -13.29
C VAL A 555 6.82 15.95 -12.28
N ARG A 556 6.06 16.79 -11.58
CA ARG A 556 6.62 17.76 -10.60
C ARG A 556 6.07 17.61 -9.19
N PHE A 557 4.85 17.10 -9.07
CA PHE A 557 4.12 17.06 -7.80
C PHE A 557 3.64 15.66 -7.52
N PHE A 558 3.64 15.29 -6.24
CA PHE A 558 2.79 14.21 -5.77
C PHE A 558 1.34 14.69 -5.78
N THR A 559 0.39 13.78 -5.99
CA THR A 559 -0.99 14.11 -5.69
C THR A 559 -1.16 14.33 -4.19
N ASP A 560 -2.12 15.18 -3.85
CA ASP A 560 -2.59 15.26 -2.48
C ASP A 560 -3.83 14.39 -2.35
N ALA A 561 -3.65 13.20 -1.78
CA ALA A 561 -4.70 12.20 -1.57
C ALA A 561 -4.42 11.41 -0.30
N ASP A 562 -5.48 11.14 0.44
CA ASP A 562 -5.45 10.22 1.58
C ASP A 562 -5.64 8.77 1.10
N LEU A 563 -5.38 7.82 1.98
CA LEU A 563 -5.83 6.44 1.81
C LEU A 563 -7.32 6.34 2.16
N ASP A 564 -8.00 5.34 1.60
CA ASP A 564 -9.44 5.10 1.83
C ASP A 564 -10.34 6.33 1.58
N SER A 565 -10.02 7.11 0.53
CA SER A 565 -10.67 8.38 0.20
C SER A 565 -11.24 8.40 -1.22
N GLY A 566 -12.30 9.18 -1.42
CA GLY A 566 -12.85 9.50 -2.74
C GLY A 566 -12.24 10.73 -3.40
N ASN A 567 -11.30 11.42 -2.74
CA ASN A 567 -10.86 12.76 -3.11
C ASN A 567 -9.37 12.80 -3.50
N VAL A 568 -9.02 13.67 -4.44
CA VAL A 568 -7.63 13.94 -4.86
C VAL A 568 -7.45 15.39 -5.31
N ILE A 569 -6.32 16.02 -4.95
CA ILE A 569 -5.84 17.27 -5.58
C ILE A 569 -4.76 16.92 -6.59
N LEU A 570 -4.96 17.37 -7.83
CA LEU A 570 -3.90 17.42 -8.83
C LEU A 570 -3.38 18.86 -8.92
N THR A 571 -2.07 19.02 -8.81
CA THR A 571 -1.38 20.33 -8.86
C THR A 571 -0.50 20.40 -10.09
N ALA A 572 -0.55 21.51 -10.83
CA ALA A 572 0.34 21.78 -11.96
C ALA A 572 0.78 23.25 -11.94
N LEU A 573 1.97 23.54 -12.49
CA LEU A 573 2.38 24.93 -12.74
C LEU A 573 1.57 25.49 -13.89
N LEU A 574 1.24 26.79 -13.81
CA LEU A 574 0.55 27.43 -14.94
C LEU A 574 1.41 27.40 -16.22
N SER A 575 2.73 27.51 -16.08
CA SER A 575 3.66 27.44 -17.20
C SER A 575 3.72 26.08 -17.89
N ASP A 576 3.42 24.98 -17.19
CA ASP A 576 3.39 23.65 -17.81
C ASP A 576 2.10 23.44 -18.63
N LEU A 577 1.10 24.31 -18.44
CA LEU A 577 -0.23 24.27 -19.06
C LEU A 577 -0.50 25.45 -20.01
N GLY A 578 0.51 26.28 -20.32
CA GLY A 578 0.31 27.47 -21.16
C GLY A 578 -0.61 28.54 -20.56
N LEU A 579 -0.86 28.49 -19.25
CA LEU A 579 -1.77 29.39 -18.55
C LEU A 579 -1.05 30.58 -17.91
N THR A 580 -1.79 31.67 -17.75
CA THR A 580 -1.48 32.77 -16.82
C THR A 580 -2.65 32.90 -15.83
N PRO A 581 -2.48 33.60 -14.69
CA PRO A 581 -3.60 33.80 -13.77
C PRO A 581 -4.83 34.46 -14.40
N SER A 582 -4.66 35.23 -15.47
CA SER A 582 -5.72 35.93 -16.22
C SER A 582 -6.23 35.18 -17.45
N THR A 583 -5.63 34.04 -17.80
CA THR A 583 -6.11 33.24 -18.92
C THR A 583 -7.48 32.66 -18.57
N GLN A 584 -8.49 32.97 -19.38
CA GLN A 584 -9.75 32.22 -19.37
C GLN A 584 -9.51 30.96 -20.19
N PHE A 585 -9.78 29.79 -19.60
CA PHE A 585 -9.59 28.51 -20.26
C PHE A 585 -10.83 27.64 -20.11
N ARG A 586 -10.98 26.69 -21.02
CA ARG A 586 -11.93 25.59 -20.94
C ARG A 586 -11.24 24.34 -20.44
N PHE A 587 -11.97 23.51 -19.70
CA PHE A 587 -11.46 22.21 -19.30
C PHE A 587 -12.56 21.16 -19.15
N SER A 588 -12.14 19.91 -19.26
CA SER A 588 -12.96 18.72 -19.01
C SER A 588 -12.20 17.77 -18.08
N VAL A 589 -12.91 17.02 -17.26
CA VAL A 589 -12.35 15.97 -16.40
C VAL A 589 -12.94 14.63 -16.82
N LEU A 590 -12.08 13.70 -17.20
CA LEU A 590 -12.43 12.32 -17.53
C LEU A 590 -11.98 11.40 -16.39
N ALA A 591 -12.81 10.46 -16.00
CA ALA A 591 -12.45 9.42 -15.06
C ALA A 591 -12.19 8.10 -15.81
N VAL A 592 -11.01 7.52 -15.61
CA VAL A 592 -10.49 6.39 -16.38
C VAL A 592 -10.21 5.20 -15.46
N ASP A 593 -10.63 4.01 -15.89
CA ASP A 593 -10.21 2.74 -15.28
C ASP A 593 -8.77 2.42 -15.68
N ASN A 594 -7.82 2.86 -14.86
CA ASN A 594 -6.39 2.68 -15.13
C ASN A 594 -5.83 1.33 -14.62
N TYR A 595 -6.70 0.43 -14.15
CA TYR A 595 -6.28 -0.86 -13.62
C TYR A 595 -6.59 -2.02 -14.58
N PHE A 596 -7.79 -2.03 -15.18
CA PHE A 596 -8.22 -3.15 -16.01
C PHE A 596 -8.35 -2.82 -17.50
N THR A 597 -9.07 -1.75 -17.84
CA THR A 597 -9.57 -1.57 -19.21
C THR A 597 -9.01 -0.36 -19.95
N GLY A 598 -8.58 0.68 -19.23
CA GLY A 598 -8.25 1.99 -19.81
C GLY A 598 -9.47 2.77 -20.31
N ALA A 599 -10.69 2.33 -19.99
CA ALA A 599 -11.91 2.98 -20.46
C ALA A 599 -12.25 4.23 -19.63
N VAL A 600 -12.76 5.26 -20.29
CA VAL A 600 -13.42 6.38 -19.62
C VAL A 600 -14.77 5.90 -19.08
N THR A 601 -15.00 6.05 -17.78
CA THR A 601 -16.21 5.58 -17.11
C THR A 601 -17.18 6.71 -16.77
N ASP A 602 -16.67 7.92 -16.56
CA ASP A 602 -17.47 9.13 -16.31
C ASP A 602 -16.73 10.38 -16.80
N ALA A 603 -17.45 11.48 -16.99
CA ALA A 603 -16.87 12.76 -17.39
C ALA A 603 -17.68 13.98 -16.92
N ILE A 604 -16.98 15.05 -16.57
CA ILE A 604 -17.52 16.39 -16.36
C ILE A 604 -16.85 17.32 -17.38
N VAL A 605 -17.59 17.78 -18.39
CA VAL A 605 -17.01 18.38 -19.60
C VAL A 605 -17.40 19.84 -19.81
N GLY A 606 -16.53 20.59 -20.50
CA GLY A 606 -16.88 21.90 -21.04
C GLY A 606 -16.97 23.03 -20.02
N MET A 607 -16.24 22.94 -18.91
CA MET A 607 -16.21 23.97 -17.88
C MET A 607 -15.32 25.15 -18.33
N THR A 608 -15.67 26.38 -17.98
CA THR A 608 -14.91 27.61 -18.31
C THR A 608 -14.57 28.40 -17.04
N TYR A 609 -13.29 28.76 -16.86
CA TYR A 609 -12.81 29.39 -15.63
C TYR A 609 -11.62 30.35 -15.87
N THR A 610 -11.47 31.36 -15.00
CA THR A 610 -10.31 32.26 -14.96
C THR A 610 -9.79 32.34 -13.51
N LEU A 611 -8.53 31.96 -13.29
CA LEU A 611 -7.97 31.75 -11.95
C LEU A 611 -7.97 32.98 -11.04
N ASN A 612 -7.63 34.15 -11.57
CA ASN A 612 -7.57 35.39 -10.80
C ASN A 612 -8.93 36.10 -10.68
N THR A 613 -9.94 35.66 -11.44
CA THR A 613 -11.28 36.25 -11.48
C THR A 613 -12.35 35.14 -11.33
N PRO A 614 -12.36 34.42 -10.18
CA PRO A 614 -13.46 33.51 -9.86
C PRO A 614 -14.77 34.29 -9.76
N ARG A 615 -15.92 33.62 -9.88
CA ARG A 615 -17.24 34.20 -9.62
C ARG A 615 -17.49 34.45 -8.14
N TYR A 616 -17.04 33.53 -7.29
CA TYR A 616 -17.20 33.60 -5.83
C TYR A 616 -15.91 33.23 -5.11
N VAL A 617 -15.65 33.88 -3.97
CA VAL A 617 -14.53 33.56 -3.08
C VAL A 617 -15.03 33.28 -1.66
N GLY A 618 -14.42 32.30 -1.01
CA GLY A 618 -14.72 31.92 0.37
C GLY A 618 -13.58 32.34 1.33
N SER A 619 -13.94 32.78 2.53
CA SER A 619 -12.99 33.14 3.60
C SER A 619 -13.58 32.89 4.98
N GLY A 620 -12.77 32.97 6.04
CA GLY A 620 -13.24 32.88 7.42
C GLY A 620 -13.06 31.51 8.10
N ILE A 621 -12.55 30.51 7.37
CA ILE A 621 -12.12 29.23 7.96
C ILE A 621 -10.66 29.34 8.41
N PRO A 622 -10.33 29.03 9.68
CA PRO A 622 -8.94 29.00 10.15
C PRO A 622 -8.10 27.99 9.36
N THR A 623 -6.80 28.26 9.22
CA THR A 623 -5.86 27.31 8.57
C THR A 623 -5.78 25.96 9.30
N THR A 624 -6.08 25.94 10.59
CA THR A 624 -6.20 24.72 11.41
C THR A 624 -7.50 23.95 11.20
N GLY A 625 -8.45 24.48 10.41
CA GLY A 625 -9.79 23.94 10.22
C GLY A 625 -10.84 24.45 11.21
N VAL A 626 -12.05 23.89 11.11
CA VAL A 626 -13.16 24.13 12.04
C VAL A 626 -12.80 23.50 13.39
N PRO A 627 -12.77 24.28 14.49
CA PRO A 627 -12.33 23.79 15.80
C PRO A 627 -13.11 22.56 16.29
N ALA A 628 -12.43 21.65 16.98
CA ALA A 628 -13.05 20.52 17.67
C ALA A 628 -14.15 21.00 18.65
N GLY A 629 -15.31 20.36 18.60
CA GLY A 629 -16.50 20.75 19.36
C GLY A 629 -17.05 22.16 19.04
N GLY A 630 -16.57 22.80 17.98
CA GLY A 630 -16.79 24.21 17.69
C GLY A 630 -17.42 24.47 16.33
N SER A 631 -17.34 25.75 15.92
CA SER A 631 -17.85 26.22 14.64
C SER A 631 -16.95 27.27 14.02
N SER A 632 -17.13 27.52 12.72
CA SER A 632 -16.48 28.61 11.98
C SER A 632 -17.46 29.16 10.95
N THR A 633 -17.30 30.44 10.61
CA THR A 633 -18.15 31.11 9.62
C THR A 633 -17.41 31.18 8.30
N LEU A 634 -17.96 30.54 7.26
CA LEU A 634 -17.52 30.71 5.88
C LEU A 634 -18.27 31.89 5.26
N THR A 635 -17.57 33.01 5.06
CA THR A 635 -18.09 34.15 4.32
C THR A 635 -17.82 33.96 2.84
N ILE A 636 -18.87 34.05 2.01
CA ILE A 636 -18.82 33.93 0.56
C ILE A 636 -19.13 35.31 -0.05
N ASN A 637 -18.26 35.77 -0.94
CA ASN A 637 -18.44 37.05 -1.64
C ASN A 637 -18.45 36.83 -3.15
N SER A 638 -19.28 37.60 -3.87
CA SER A 638 -19.19 37.72 -5.33
C SER A 638 -17.98 38.57 -5.72
N VAL A 639 -17.42 38.28 -6.88
CA VAL A 639 -16.28 39.01 -7.44
C VAL A 639 -16.73 39.73 -8.71
N ALA A 640 -16.42 41.02 -8.81
CA ALA A 640 -16.74 41.83 -9.96
C ALA A 640 -16.15 41.24 -11.26
N GLY A 641 -16.97 41.11 -12.31
CA GLY A 641 -16.58 40.49 -13.58
C GLY A 641 -16.50 38.95 -13.55
N GLY A 642 -16.55 38.32 -12.37
CA GLY A 642 -16.40 36.88 -12.21
C GLY A 642 -17.49 36.05 -12.88
N ALA A 643 -18.70 36.58 -13.05
CA ALA A 643 -19.77 35.89 -13.80
C ALA A 643 -19.43 35.69 -15.29
N ALA A 644 -18.67 36.62 -15.89
CA ALA A 644 -18.22 36.51 -17.27
C ALA A 644 -16.89 35.75 -17.38
N ALA A 645 -15.98 35.96 -16.43
CA ALA A 645 -14.65 35.34 -16.43
C ALA A 645 -14.69 33.85 -16.02
N SER A 646 -15.60 33.46 -15.14
CA SER A 646 -15.73 32.11 -14.58
C SER A 646 -17.18 31.65 -14.55
N PRO A 647 -17.87 31.60 -15.70
CA PRO A 647 -19.31 31.36 -15.77
C PRO A 647 -19.72 29.98 -15.24
N SER A 648 -18.79 29.02 -15.29
CA SER A 648 -18.99 27.67 -14.78
C SER A 648 -18.90 27.54 -13.26
N GLN A 649 -18.39 28.54 -12.54
CA GLN A 649 -18.40 28.46 -11.09
C GLN A 649 -19.83 28.61 -10.56
N SER A 650 -20.41 27.53 -10.04
CA SER A 650 -21.75 27.50 -9.47
C SER A 650 -21.76 27.74 -7.96
N GLY A 651 -20.60 27.69 -7.30
CA GLY A 651 -20.48 27.91 -5.86
C GLY A 651 -19.10 27.57 -5.31
N LEU A 652 -19.07 26.97 -4.12
CA LEU A 652 -17.85 26.48 -3.47
C LEU A 652 -17.92 24.97 -3.23
N LEU A 653 -16.81 24.29 -3.50
CA LEU A 653 -16.57 22.90 -3.12
C LEU A 653 -15.72 22.92 -1.84
N LEU A 654 -16.24 22.29 -0.80
CA LEU A 654 -15.56 22.09 0.47
C LEU A 654 -15.05 20.66 0.49
N TRP A 655 -13.75 20.49 0.74
CA TRP A 655 -13.16 19.19 1.01
C TRP A 655 -12.66 19.12 2.45
N TYR A 656 -13.17 18.16 3.19
CA TYR A 656 -12.77 17.86 4.55
C TYR A 656 -11.66 16.80 4.61
N ARG A 657 -10.59 17.09 5.35
CA ARG A 657 -9.53 16.09 5.66
C ARG A 657 -9.89 15.32 6.91
N ASP A 658 -9.36 14.11 7.03
CA ASP A 658 -9.55 13.24 8.18
C ASP A 658 -11.05 13.11 8.50
N ALA A 659 -11.91 12.89 7.49
CA ALA A 659 -13.36 12.91 7.65
C ALA A 659 -13.95 11.50 7.63
N LEU A 660 -15.22 11.37 7.98
CA LEU A 660 -15.94 10.11 7.79
C LEU A 660 -16.04 9.77 6.28
N PRO A 661 -15.96 8.48 5.89
CA PRO A 661 -16.28 8.03 4.55
C PRO A 661 -17.62 8.61 4.08
N ASP A 662 -17.70 8.95 2.79
CA ASP A 662 -18.84 9.63 2.15
C ASP A 662 -19.14 11.06 2.64
N HIS A 663 -18.51 11.52 3.71
CA HIS A 663 -18.61 12.88 4.26
C HIS A 663 -17.31 13.68 4.12
N GLU A 664 -16.46 13.30 3.16
CA GLU A 664 -15.20 14.02 2.91
C GLU A 664 -15.40 15.31 2.12
N LYS A 665 -16.63 15.68 1.77
CA LYS A 665 -16.89 16.76 0.82
C LYS A 665 -18.32 17.28 0.88
N ASP A 666 -18.46 18.59 0.73
CA ASP A 666 -19.73 19.28 0.53
C ASP A 666 -19.67 20.26 -0.62
N SER A 667 -20.83 20.64 -1.13
CA SER A 667 -20.97 21.65 -2.16
C SER A 667 -21.98 22.68 -1.69
N ILE A 668 -21.59 23.95 -1.77
CA ILE A 668 -22.48 25.07 -1.47
C ILE A 668 -22.78 25.75 -2.80
N LEU A 669 -23.99 25.56 -3.32
CA LEU A 669 -24.48 26.24 -4.51
C LEU A 669 -24.78 27.70 -4.17
N VAL A 670 -24.32 28.64 -4.99
CA VAL A 670 -24.45 30.07 -4.72
C VAL A 670 -25.27 30.75 -5.81
N THR A 671 -26.36 31.39 -5.40
CA THR A 671 -27.24 32.18 -6.27
C THR A 671 -27.29 33.64 -5.82
N GLY A 672 -27.63 34.54 -6.73
CA GLY A 672 -27.62 35.98 -6.44
C GLY A 672 -26.19 36.55 -6.40
N GLY A 673 -26.04 37.75 -6.95
CA GLY A 673 -24.75 38.42 -7.13
C GLY A 673 -24.95 39.76 -7.80
#